data_AF-A0AA36C4G0-F1
#
_entry.id   AF-A0AA36C4G0-F1
#
_cell.length_a   1.000
_cell.length_b   1.000
_cell.length_c   1.000
_cell.angle_alpha   90.00
_cell.angle_beta   90.00
_cell.angle_gamma   90.00
#
_symmetry.space_group_name_H-M   'P 1'
#
loop_
_entity.id
_entity.type
_entity.pdbx_description
1 polymer ?
#
loop_
_entity_poly.entity_id
_entity_poly.type
_entity_poly.pdbx_seq_one_letter_code
_entity_poly.pdbx_strand_id
1 'polypeptide(L)'
;MASGETSLVNAPAPAVRSGTLKINTTNTLISAGTERMLVGFGRANWLEKARQQPDKVRMVLQKVQTDGLATTVEAVRSKLAQPLPLGYCNVGVVGAVGSDVSGFKPGDRVVSNGPHADIVIVPKNLCALIPDSVSDEAASFTVLASIGLQGIRLAQPTLGETFVVTGVGLIGLMTVQLLRAQGCRVLAVDFDEQKLALARSYGAETCNPGKGEDVVSAGMTFSRGRGVDGVIITASTKSSDPSHPGGTHVSCSYGPGRYDPSYEDQGNDFPIGFVRWTEQRNFEAVLDMLASGQLEVNSLISHRVAFEDAADAYQTLTTDNSALGIILQYTSEETERNIKEVVLAPGAVASFDPVKPVVGFIGAGNYASRMLIPAFKAAGAQFHTIVTAGGINGVIHGSKAGFAQASTDISAMLGESTINTVAIVTRHDSHARFVAQALEAGKHVFVEKPLAIESQDLATVEEAYRKAVEQGLKPHLMVGFNRRFSPQVQKMKALLSAVKEPKSFIMTMNAGAIPANHWTQDPSVGGGRIIGEACHFIDLMRFLAGSKIVSIQARRMGDTPAVAITEDKAAITLGFEDGSFGTILYLANGASSFPKERVEVFAAGRVLQLDNFRKLKGFGWPGFSKLNLWKQNKGQSECAAAFLAAVQNGAVTPITSDEIFEVARVRYFGFWECPVSDAPPDWHLNPLNGVRVPDPGREWWRIPDFDAAVGDIKNIWEASRFDWTLVFAQKSCVGGSSGTAQLNGWLADWCVNNPPYCGPNWKCGQEASIRVLHLAMSSVILEQFAHPLPGLVDLVRLHLKRIEPTLSYAMAQDNNHGTSEAAALFVGGSWLTLSGCPEGERWQRLGRKWLENRAARLIEQDGSFSQYSVNYHRVMLDTFSMVEVWRNKLGLPAFSATFQLRARTAAHWLFSLVDEHTGDAPNIGANDGARLLPLTDTDYRDFRPAVQLAMALFAGKRAYESAGEWDLPLRWLLLPGPSAIAEPPGSQLFDQGGYALLRREQTYAVLRYPRFRFRPSQADALHVDLWRAGINLLRDAGTFSYNTSAQWLSYFPGTASHNTVQFDGQDQMPRLSRFLFGEWLRTRQVESLVEQAGTSSCGATYIDGNGVRHKRHVSLTDTGMKVRDEFTGFKDRAVLRWRLQPGDWRLEDEVLTNGSHRISVAGSMPIVRRELVQGLESRYYLQKTEVPVLEVEVTSAGVLTTEYHW
;
A
#
# COMPACT_ATOMS: atom_id res chain seq x y z
N MET A 1 -20.74 5.66 -32.15
CA MET A 1 -19.49 5.89 -32.93
C MET A 1 -19.46 5.18 -34.28
N ALA A 2 -20.04 3.98 -34.43
CA ALA A 2 -20.08 3.28 -35.71
C ALA A 2 -20.98 3.95 -36.76
N SER A 3 -22.22 4.31 -36.41
CA SER A 3 -23.23 4.90 -37.31
C SER A 3 -23.28 6.43 -37.33
N GLY A 4 -22.81 7.09 -36.27
CA GLY A 4 -22.97 8.54 -36.09
C GLY A 4 -24.39 8.98 -35.70
N GLU A 5 -25.24 8.01 -35.38
CA GLU A 5 -26.59 8.21 -34.85
C GLU A 5 -26.55 8.62 -33.37
N THR A 6 -27.44 9.54 -33.00
CA THR A 6 -27.70 9.97 -31.63
C THR A 6 -29.06 9.41 -31.22
N SER A 7 -29.11 8.67 -30.11
CA SER A 7 -30.32 8.00 -29.62
C SER A 7 -30.38 8.02 -28.10
N LEU A 8 -31.59 8.06 -27.54
CA LEU A 8 -31.82 7.84 -26.11
C LEU A 8 -31.78 6.33 -25.79
N VAL A 9 -31.16 5.97 -24.66
CA VAL A 9 -31.05 4.57 -24.20
C VAL A 9 -31.66 4.47 -22.81
N ASN A 10 -32.70 3.66 -22.66
CA ASN A 10 -33.23 3.34 -21.34
C ASN A 10 -32.29 2.37 -20.62
N ALA A 11 -31.82 2.73 -19.42
CA ALA A 11 -30.88 1.94 -18.64
C ALA A 11 -31.14 2.08 -17.13
N PRO A 12 -30.79 1.06 -16.33
CA PRO A 12 -30.84 1.16 -14.89
C PRO A 12 -30.04 2.36 -14.36
N ALA A 13 -30.63 3.08 -13.42
CA ALA A 13 -30.02 4.18 -12.70
C ALA A 13 -28.70 3.72 -12.08
N PRO A 14 -27.60 4.45 -12.33
CA PRO A 14 -26.29 4.05 -11.85
C PRO A 14 -26.23 4.01 -10.31
N ALA A 15 -25.42 3.10 -9.78
CA ALA A 15 -25.23 2.94 -8.34
C ALA A 15 -24.22 3.96 -7.80
N VAL A 16 -24.53 4.56 -6.64
CA VAL A 16 -23.60 5.45 -5.95
C VAL A 16 -22.37 4.68 -5.47
N ARG A 17 -21.20 5.29 -5.59
CA ARG A 17 -19.91 4.71 -5.22
C ARG A 17 -19.20 5.63 -4.23
N SER A 18 -18.20 5.08 -3.53
CA SER A 18 -17.24 5.89 -2.76
C SER A 18 -16.71 7.05 -3.60
N GLY A 19 -16.58 8.24 -3.01
CA GLY A 19 -16.06 9.46 -3.64
C GLY A 19 -17.01 10.16 -4.60
N THR A 20 -18.23 9.64 -4.81
CA THR A 20 -19.16 10.14 -5.84
C THR A 20 -20.51 10.60 -5.28
N LEU A 21 -21.19 11.45 -6.04
CA LEU A 21 -22.55 11.93 -5.81
C LEU A 21 -23.47 11.31 -6.87
N LYS A 22 -24.66 10.90 -6.46
CA LYS A 22 -25.77 10.59 -7.35
C LYS A 22 -26.63 11.82 -7.51
N ILE A 23 -26.68 12.38 -8.71
CA ILE A 23 -27.36 13.63 -9.02
C ILE A 23 -28.56 13.33 -9.91
N ASN A 24 -29.74 13.77 -9.46
CA ASN A 24 -30.97 13.80 -10.23
C ASN A 24 -30.98 15.07 -11.08
N THR A 25 -30.76 14.93 -12.38
CA THR A 25 -30.56 16.06 -13.28
C THR A 25 -31.84 16.89 -13.42
N THR A 26 -31.72 18.21 -13.39
CA THR A 26 -32.81 19.16 -13.69
C THR A 26 -32.58 19.84 -15.03
N ASN A 27 -31.33 20.25 -15.29
CA ASN A 27 -30.93 20.94 -16.50
C ASN A 27 -29.55 20.47 -16.97
N THR A 28 -29.36 20.42 -18.29
CA THR A 28 -28.01 20.35 -18.87
C THR A 28 -27.86 21.36 -19.98
N LEU A 29 -26.61 21.68 -20.32
CA LEU A 29 -26.28 22.63 -21.37
C LEU A 29 -25.49 21.92 -22.47
N ILE A 30 -25.99 22.00 -23.70
CA ILE A 30 -25.24 21.56 -24.87
C ILE A 30 -24.28 22.68 -25.32
N SER A 31 -22.99 22.34 -25.38
CA SER A 31 -21.98 23.22 -25.96
C SER A 31 -21.92 23.06 -27.48
N ALA A 32 -22.37 24.08 -28.21
CA ALA A 32 -22.44 24.04 -29.67
C ALA A 32 -21.08 23.82 -30.37
N GLY A 33 -19.96 24.16 -29.73
CA GLY A 33 -18.62 23.94 -30.29
C GLY A 33 -18.14 22.49 -30.16
N THR A 34 -17.97 22.03 -28.92
CA THR A 34 -17.38 20.72 -28.61
C THR A 34 -18.25 19.57 -29.10
N GLU A 35 -19.56 19.65 -28.89
CA GLU A 35 -20.44 18.52 -29.16
C GLU A 35 -20.75 18.36 -30.65
N ARG A 36 -20.77 19.47 -31.41
CA ARG A 36 -20.83 19.44 -32.88
C ARG A 36 -19.63 18.70 -33.49
N MET A 37 -18.42 18.86 -32.92
CA MET A 37 -17.23 18.13 -33.36
C MET A 37 -17.35 16.62 -33.10
N LEU A 38 -17.85 16.21 -31.94
CA LEU A 38 -18.05 14.80 -31.60
C LEU A 38 -19.08 14.11 -32.51
N VAL A 39 -20.22 14.77 -32.78
CA VAL A 39 -21.24 14.26 -33.71
C VAL A 39 -20.67 14.18 -35.14
N GLY A 40 -19.90 15.20 -35.57
CA GLY A 40 -19.21 15.20 -36.86
C GLY A 40 -18.23 14.03 -37.01
N PHE A 41 -17.43 13.73 -35.98
CA PHE A 41 -16.55 12.55 -35.96
C PHE A 41 -17.36 11.25 -36.07
N GLY A 42 -18.49 11.15 -35.35
CA GLY A 42 -19.37 9.99 -35.38
C GLY A 42 -19.90 9.68 -36.78
N ARG A 43 -20.28 10.71 -37.55
CA ARG A 43 -20.82 10.58 -38.92
C ARG A 43 -19.76 10.35 -39.99
N ALA A 44 -18.48 10.57 -39.68
CA ALA A 44 -17.38 10.35 -40.61
C ALA A 44 -17.24 8.87 -41.02
N ASN A 45 -16.85 8.60 -42.26
CA ASN A 45 -16.59 7.24 -42.72
C ASN A 45 -15.28 6.67 -42.12
N TRP A 46 -15.02 5.37 -42.32
CA TRP A 46 -13.84 4.71 -41.72
C TRP A 46 -12.51 5.31 -42.16
N LEU A 47 -12.41 5.81 -43.40
CA LEU A 47 -11.20 6.42 -43.94
C LEU A 47 -10.94 7.79 -43.30
N GLU A 48 -12.01 8.58 -43.15
CA GLU A 48 -11.98 9.88 -42.47
C GLU A 48 -11.66 9.72 -40.99
N LYS A 49 -12.26 8.75 -40.30
CA LYS A 49 -11.95 8.44 -38.88
C LYS A 49 -10.49 8.03 -38.71
N ALA A 50 -9.95 7.22 -39.61
CA ALA A 50 -8.54 6.84 -39.61
C ALA A 50 -7.63 8.05 -39.86
N ARG A 51 -8.00 8.95 -40.78
CA ARG A 51 -7.27 10.20 -41.07
C ARG A 51 -7.30 11.18 -39.90
N GLN A 52 -8.41 11.24 -39.17
CA GLN A 52 -8.58 12.10 -37.99
C GLN A 52 -7.89 11.53 -36.73
N GLN A 53 -7.52 10.24 -36.73
CA GLN A 53 -6.83 9.58 -35.59
C GLN A 53 -5.61 8.74 -36.05
N PRO A 54 -4.57 9.37 -36.61
CA PRO A 54 -3.41 8.65 -37.16
C PRO A 54 -2.70 7.75 -36.13
N ASP A 55 -2.67 8.15 -34.85
CA ASP A 55 -2.04 7.36 -33.79
C ASP A 55 -2.78 6.04 -33.51
N LYS A 56 -4.11 6.04 -33.58
CA LYS A 56 -4.91 4.82 -33.40
C LYS A 56 -4.70 3.84 -34.54
N VAL A 57 -4.44 4.32 -35.75
CA VAL A 57 -4.09 3.47 -36.91
C VAL A 57 -2.78 2.72 -36.64
N ARG A 58 -1.77 3.40 -36.09
CA ARG A 58 -0.49 2.77 -35.71
C ARG A 58 -0.67 1.66 -34.67
N MET A 59 -1.52 1.89 -33.65
CA MET A 59 -1.84 0.86 -32.65
C MET A 59 -2.52 -0.37 -33.27
N VAL A 60 -3.41 -0.17 -34.23
CA VAL A 60 -4.09 -1.26 -34.94
C VAL A 60 -3.09 -2.10 -35.72
N LEU A 61 -2.16 -1.47 -36.45
CA LEU A 61 -1.12 -2.19 -37.20
C LEU A 61 -0.22 -3.03 -36.30
N GLN A 62 0.18 -2.51 -35.13
CA GLN A 62 0.92 -3.28 -34.13
C GLN A 62 0.10 -4.48 -33.63
N LYS A 63 -1.18 -4.28 -33.33
CA LYS A 63 -2.05 -5.35 -32.84
C LYS A 63 -2.28 -6.46 -33.87
N VAL A 64 -2.33 -6.13 -35.16
CA VAL A 64 -2.38 -7.13 -36.25
C VAL A 64 -1.15 -8.04 -36.21
N GLN A 65 0.04 -7.49 -35.93
CA GLN A 65 1.27 -8.26 -35.84
C GLN A 65 1.29 -9.20 -34.63
N THR A 66 0.70 -8.81 -33.49
CA THR A 66 0.72 -9.59 -32.25
C THR A 66 -0.40 -10.62 -32.17
N ASP A 67 -1.62 -10.22 -32.52
CA ASP A 67 -2.85 -10.97 -32.24
C ASP A 67 -3.44 -11.61 -33.51
N GLY A 68 -2.90 -11.24 -34.68
CA GLY A 68 -3.42 -11.58 -36.00
C GLY A 68 -4.50 -10.62 -36.50
N LEU A 69 -4.71 -10.63 -37.82
CA LEU A 69 -5.62 -9.70 -38.51
C LEU A 69 -7.08 -9.85 -38.03
N ALA A 70 -7.60 -11.08 -37.97
CA ALA A 70 -8.99 -11.34 -37.61
C ALA A 70 -9.34 -10.81 -36.20
N THR A 71 -8.53 -11.18 -35.20
CA THR A 71 -8.67 -10.74 -33.81
C THR A 71 -8.62 -9.22 -33.66
N THR A 72 -7.76 -8.57 -34.47
CA THR A 72 -7.60 -7.12 -34.43
C THR A 72 -8.78 -6.39 -35.06
N VAL A 73 -9.26 -6.86 -36.23
CA VAL A 73 -10.43 -6.28 -36.89
C VAL A 73 -11.66 -6.38 -35.98
N GLU A 74 -11.85 -7.51 -35.31
CA GLU A 74 -12.92 -7.71 -34.35
C GLU A 74 -12.81 -6.75 -33.14
N ALA A 75 -11.59 -6.55 -32.62
CA ALA A 75 -11.35 -5.61 -31.53
C ALA A 75 -11.66 -4.15 -31.92
N VAL A 76 -11.29 -3.72 -33.14
CA VAL A 76 -11.58 -2.37 -33.65
C VAL A 76 -13.07 -2.17 -33.88
N ARG A 77 -13.74 -3.11 -34.56
CA ARG A 77 -15.19 -3.07 -34.77
C ARG A 77 -15.93 -2.98 -33.45
N SER A 78 -15.55 -3.79 -32.47
CA SER A 78 -16.15 -3.76 -31.14
C SER A 78 -15.92 -2.42 -30.42
N LYS A 79 -14.74 -1.80 -30.55
CA LYS A 79 -14.47 -0.49 -29.94
C LYS A 79 -15.31 0.62 -30.57
N LEU A 80 -15.48 0.61 -31.89
CA LEU A 80 -16.32 1.57 -32.61
C LEU A 80 -17.83 1.33 -32.39
N ALA A 81 -18.22 0.10 -32.05
CA ALA A 81 -19.59 -0.26 -31.69
C ALA A 81 -19.98 0.19 -30.27
N GLN A 82 -19.03 0.62 -29.42
CA GLN A 82 -19.36 1.18 -28.11
C GLN A 82 -20.02 2.55 -28.28
N PRO A 83 -21.17 2.81 -27.63
CA PRO A 83 -21.75 4.14 -27.61
C PRO A 83 -20.89 5.08 -26.75
N LEU A 84 -20.98 6.37 -27.07
CA LEU A 84 -20.29 7.45 -26.36
C LEU A 84 -21.37 8.32 -25.71
N PRO A 85 -21.42 8.44 -24.37
CA PRO A 85 -22.28 9.41 -23.71
C PRO A 85 -21.92 10.84 -24.15
N LEU A 86 -22.93 11.67 -24.39
CA LEU A 86 -22.76 13.08 -24.74
C LEU A 86 -23.01 13.97 -23.51
N GLY A 87 -22.51 15.21 -23.54
CA GLY A 87 -22.66 16.19 -22.46
C GLY A 87 -21.55 16.18 -21.41
N TYR A 88 -21.41 17.33 -20.76
CA TYR A 88 -20.44 17.58 -19.69
C TYR A 88 -20.82 18.80 -18.80
N CYS A 89 -22.02 19.34 -18.97
CA CYS A 89 -22.53 20.50 -18.21
C CYS A 89 -23.87 20.10 -17.58
N ASN A 90 -23.84 19.68 -16.33
CA ASN A 90 -24.99 19.10 -15.64
C ASN A 90 -25.34 19.90 -14.39
N VAL A 91 -26.64 20.13 -14.18
CA VAL A 91 -27.19 20.71 -12.96
C VAL A 91 -28.29 19.79 -12.45
N GLY A 92 -28.35 19.60 -11.15
CA GLY A 92 -29.39 18.79 -10.53
C GLY A 92 -29.37 18.83 -9.02
N VAL A 93 -30.17 17.94 -8.44
CA VAL A 93 -30.31 17.77 -6.99
C VAL A 93 -29.61 16.49 -6.56
N VAL A 94 -28.82 16.55 -5.49
CA VAL A 94 -28.18 15.35 -4.93
C VAL A 94 -29.25 14.41 -4.39
N GLY A 95 -29.34 13.20 -4.94
CA GLY A 95 -30.22 12.14 -4.46
C GLY A 95 -29.54 11.22 -3.44
N ALA A 96 -28.24 10.97 -3.61
CA ALA A 96 -27.44 10.18 -2.67
C ALA A 96 -25.95 10.56 -2.74
N VAL A 97 -25.21 10.28 -1.66
CA VAL A 97 -23.75 10.52 -1.58
C VAL A 97 -23.02 9.23 -1.19
N GLY A 98 -21.79 9.06 -1.69
CA GLY A 98 -20.89 8.00 -1.23
C GLY A 98 -20.58 8.14 0.27
N SER A 99 -20.30 7.02 0.94
CA SER A 99 -20.12 6.95 2.40
C SER A 99 -18.95 7.79 2.95
N ASP A 100 -18.00 8.14 2.08
CA ASP A 100 -16.76 8.89 2.33
C ASP A 100 -16.81 10.32 1.78
N VAL A 101 -17.96 10.77 1.27
CA VAL A 101 -18.16 12.13 0.77
C VAL A 101 -18.63 13.02 1.92
N SER A 102 -17.85 14.07 2.19
CA SER A 102 -18.23 15.18 3.07
C SER A 102 -18.44 16.46 2.24
N GLY A 103 -19.26 17.38 2.74
CA GLY A 103 -19.52 18.68 2.09
C GLY A 103 -20.76 18.74 1.19
N PHE A 104 -21.37 17.59 0.89
CA PHE A 104 -22.64 17.49 0.15
C PHE A 104 -23.62 16.61 0.92
N LYS A 105 -24.92 16.86 0.74
CA LYS A 105 -26.01 16.04 1.30
C LYS A 105 -27.16 15.89 0.31
N PRO A 106 -27.99 14.83 0.44
CA PRO A 106 -29.22 14.73 -0.31
C PRO A 106 -30.08 16.00 -0.19
N GLY A 107 -30.62 16.47 -1.31
CA GLY A 107 -31.37 17.72 -1.42
C GLY A 107 -30.55 18.95 -1.83
N ASP A 108 -29.22 18.89 -1.81
CA ASP A 108 -28.39 20.00 -2.28
C ASP A 108 -28.53 20.21 -3.80
N ARG A 109 -28.61 21.48 -4.23
CA ARG A 109 -28.50 21.87 -5.64
C ARG A 109 -27.04 21.95 -6.04
N VAL A 110 -26.65 21.23 -7.08
CA VAL A 110 -25.25 21.14 -7.52
C VAL A 110 -25.11 21.31 -9.02
N VAL A 111 -24.02 21.94 -9.43
CA VAL A 111 -23.48 21.82 -10.79
C VAL A 111 -22.44 20.70 -10.81
N SER A 112 -22.37 19.96 -11.91
CA SER A 112 -21.40 18.88 -12.08
C SER A 112 -20.89 18.75 -13.51
N ASN A 113 -19.69 18.20 -13.65
CA ASN A 113 -19.12 17.79 -14.93
C ASN A 113 -19.65 16.39 -15.34
N GLY A 114 -20.97 16.27 -15.45
CA GLY A 114 -21.69 15.04 -15.77
C GLY A 114 -22.23 15.02 -17.21
N PRO A 115 -22.45 13.82 -17.80
CA PRO A 115 -23.06 13.69 -19.12
C PRO A 115 -24.55 14.06 -19.09
N HIS A 116 -25.16 14.16 -20.28
CA HIS A 116 -26.60 14.31 -20.44
C HIS A 116 -27.29 12.98 -20.12
N ALA A 117 -27.90 12.90 -18.95
CA ALA A 117 -28.67 11.75 -18.49
C ALA A 117 -29.62 12.19 -17.36
N ASP A 118 -30.71 11.45 -17.18
CA ASP A 118 -31.66 11.67 -16.09
C ASP A 118 -30.99 11.63 -14.71
N ILE A 119 -30.03 10.71 -14.56
CA ILE A 119 -29.25 10.50 -13.34
C ILE A 119 -27.79 10.30 -13.70
N VAL A 120 -26.91 11.03 -13.03
CA VAL A 120 -25.46 10.90 -13.18
C VAL A 120 -24.79 10.53 -11.86
N ILE A 121 -23.70 9.76 -11.94
CA ILE A 121 -22.78 9.55 -10.82
C ILE A 121 -21.52 10.32 -11.12
N VAL A 122 -21.25 11.38 -10.36
CA VAL A 122 -20.14 12.29 -10.59
C VAL A 122 -19.25 12.35 -9.34
N PRO A 123 -17.93 12.22 -9.47
CA PRO A 123 -16.99 12.42 -8.37
C PRO A 123 -17.16 13.78 -7.69
N LYS A 124 -16.98 13.84 -6.37
CA LYS A 124 -17.25 15.04 -5.56
C LYS A 124 -16.47 16.27 -6.00
N ASN A 125 -15.23 16.08 -6.47
CA ASN A 125 -14.35 17.15 -6.94
C ASN A 125 -14.78 17.74 -8.29
N LEU A 126 -15.72 17.09 -8.97
CA LEU A 126 -16.31 17.56 -10.22
C LEU A 126 -17.70 18.15 -9.99
N CYS A 127 -18.04 18.49 -8.73
CA CYS A 127 -19.32 19.03 -8.32
C CYS A 127 -19.13 20.30 -7.47
N ALA A 128 -20.04 21.28 -7.56
CA ALA A 128 -20.05 22.46 -6.68
C ALA A 128 -21.49 22.84 -6.29
N LEU A 129 -21.67 23.37 -5.09
CA LEU A 129 -22.99 23.81 -4.58
C LEU A 129 -23.46 25.06 -5.30
N ILE A 130 -24.71 25.07 -5.74
CA ILE A 130 -25.33 26.22 -6.41
C ILE A 130 -25.92 27.17 -5.35
N PRO A 131 -25.52 28.46 -5.33
CA PRO A 131 -26.14 29.44 -4.43
C PRO A 131 -27.64 29.63 -4.71
N ASP A 132 -28.42 29.93 -3.67
CA ASP A 132 -29.88 30.14 -3.79
C ASP A 132 -30.26 31.26 -4.77
N SER A 133 -29.39 32.27 -4.94
CA SER A 133 -29.59 33.38 -5.87
C SER A 133 -29.32 33.03 -7.34
N VAL A 134 -28.72 31.88 -7.64
CA VAL A 134 -28.36 31.45 -9.00
C VAL A 134 -29.39 30.43 -9.48
N SER A 135 -29.99 30.64 -10.66
CA SER A 135 -30.94 29.68 -11.26
C SER A 135 -30.22 28.45 -11.83
N ASP A 136 -30.93 27.33 -11.97
CA ASP A 136 -30.37 26.10 -12.56
C ASP A 136 -29.89 26.32 -14.00
N GLU A 137 -30.62 27.13 -14.79
CA GLU A 137 -30.22 27.49 -16.15
C GLU A 137 -28.91 28.28 -16.16
N ALA A 138 -28.74 29.26 -15.28
CA ALA A 138 -27.50 30.03 -15.21
C ALA A 138 -26.33 29.17 -14.71
N ALA A 139 -26.57 28.33 -13.69
CA ALA A 139 -25.57 27.42 -13.15
C ALA A 139 -25.05 26.42 -14.20
N SER A 140 -25.86 26.05 -15.20
CA SER A 140 -25.44 25.13 -16.27
C SER A 140 -24.25 25.64 -17.12
N PHE A 141 -23.99 26.95 -17.12
CA PHE A 141 -22.84 27.55 -17.83
C PHE A 141 -21.52 27.45 -17.06
N THR A 142 -21.54 26.98 -15.80
CA THR A 142 -20.37 27.02 -14.90
C THR A 142 -19.15 26.25 -15.45
N VAL A 143 -19.39 25.04 -15.96
CA VAL A 143 -18.31 24.19 -16.51
C VAL A 143 -17.70 24.82 -17.76
N LEU A 144 -18.46 25.58 -18.55
CA LEU A 144 -17.91 26.29 -19.71
C LEU A 144 -17.19 27.59 -19.33
N ALA A 145 -17.75 28.36 -18.40
CA ALA A 145 -17.14 29.60 -17.90
C ALA A 145 -15.79 29.32 -17.22
N SER A 146 -15.66 28.19 -16.52
CA SER A 146 -14.38 27.79 -15.91
C SER A 146 -13.26 27.53 -16.92
N ILE A 147 -13.58 27.14 -18.16
CA ILE A 147 -12.60 27.07 -19.26
C ILE A 147 -12.07 28.47 -19.56
N GLY A 148 -12.95 29.46 -19.73
CA GLY A 148 -12.54 30.86 -19.92
C GLY A 148 -11.70 31.40 -18.75
N LEU A 149 -12.16 31.17 -17.53
CA LEU A 149 -11.48 31.57 -16.29
C LEU A 149 -10.08 30.97 -16.17
N GLN A 150 -9.90 29.70 -16.55
CA GLN A 150 -8.59 29.07 -16.52
C GLN A 150 -7.62 29.72 -17.52
N GLY A 151 -8.10 30.08 -18.72
CA GLY A 151 -7.31 30.83 -19.70
C GLY A 151 -6.82 32.17 -19.13
N ILE A 152 -7.68 32.88 -18.42
CA ILE A 152 -7.36 34.14 -17.72
C ILE A 152 -6.32 33.90 -16.62
N ARG A 153 -6.49 32.86 -15.79
CA ARG A 153 -5.53 32.54 -14.71
C ARG A 153 -4.13 32.22 -15.24
N LEU A 154 -4.03 31.58 -16.41
CA LEU A 154 -2.75 31.30 -17.07
C LEU A 154 -2.12 32.57 -17.67
N ALA A 155 -2.94 33.50 -18.16
CA ALA A 155 -2.47 34.76 -18.72
C ALA A 155 -2.08 35.81 -17.66
N GLN A 156 -2.53 35.63 -16.41
CA GLN A 156 -2.20 36.49 -15.26
C GLN A 156 -2.45 38.01 -15.47
N PRO A 157 -3.62 38.42 -15.98
CA PRO A 157 -3.92 39.83 -16.25
C PRO A 157 -3.92 40.69 -14.98
N THR A 158 -3.38 41.91 -15.11
CA THR A 158 -3.40 42.95 -14.08
C THR A 158 -4.29 44.14 -14.45
N LEU A 159 -4.63 44.96 -13.45
CA LEU A 159 -5.59 46.05 -13.59
C LEU A 159 -5.14 47.08 -14.65
N GLY A 160 -6.03 47.35 -15.62
CA GLY A 160 -5.79 48.34 -16.67
C GLY A 160 -5.10 47.83 -17.94
N GLU A 161 -4.68 46.56 -17.95
CA GLU A 161 -4.10 45.92 -19.15
C GLU A 161 -5.13 45.73 -20.29
N THR A 162 -4.61 45.58 -21.50
CA THR A 162 -5.32 45.44 -22.75
C THR A 162 -5.22 44.01 -23.29
N PHE A 163 -6.36 43.32 -23.40
CA PHE A 163 -6.43 41.94 -23.85
C PHE A 163 -7.23 41.79 -25.14
N VAL A 164 -6.80 40.87 -26.00
CA VAL A 164 -7.56 40.45 -27.18
C VAL A 164 -8.17 39.09 -26.93
N VAL A 165 -9.47 38.93 -27.21
CA VAL A 165 -10.16 37.63 -27.21
C VAL A 165 -10.54 37.29 -28.65
N THR A 166 -9.99 36.20 -29.19
CA THR A 166 -10.28 35.75 -30.57
C THR A 166 -11.16 34.51 -30.59
N GLY A 167 -12.26 34.60 -31.35
CA GLY A 167 -13.33 33.62 -31.38
C GLY A 167 -14.32 33.82 -30.24
N VAL A 168 -15.17 34.85 -30.32
CA VAL A 168 -16.20 35.16 -29.30
C VAL A 168 -17.47 34.32 -29.48
N GLY A 169 -17.29 32.99 -29.54
CA GLY A 169 -18.36 32.03 -29.27
C GLY A 169 -18.74 32.00 -27.79
N LEU A 170 -19.43 30.95 -27.36
CA LEU A 170 -19.97 30.87 -25.99
C LEU A 170 -18.89 31.08 -24.90
N ILE A 171 -17.76 30.36 -24.99
CA ILE A 171 -16.63 30.50 -24.05
C ILE A 171 -15.97 31.88 -24.17
N GLY A 172 -15.80 32.39 -25.39
CA GLY A 172 -15.17 33.70 -25.62
C GLY A 172 -15.99 34.87 -25.06
N LEU A 173 -17.32 34.83 -25.19
CA LEU A 173 -18.23 35.85 -24.63
C LEU A 173 -18.17 35.88 -23.10
N MET A 174 -18.09 34.73 -22.44
CA MET A 174 -17.86 34.67 -20.99
C MET A 174 -16.45 35.15 -20.62
N THR A 175 -15.43 34.82 -21.43
CA THR A 175 -14.05 35.28 -21.22
C THR A 175 -13.92 36.80 -21.31
N VAL A 176 -14.66 37.44 -22.22
CA VAL A 176 -14.77 38.90 -22.31
C VAL A 176 -15.29 39.48 -21.00
N GLN A 177 -16.41 38.97 -20.49
CA GLN A 177 -16.99 39.43 -19.22
C GLN A 177 -16.03 39.26 -18.04
N LEU A 178 -15.35 38.10 -17.95
CA LEU A 178 -14.39 37.81 -16.89
C LEU A 178 -13.17 38.75 -16.91
N LEU A 179 -12.61 39.05 -18.09
CA LEU A 179 -11.52 40.04 -18.23
C LEU A 179 -11.98 41.46 -17.87
N ARG A 180 -13.23 41.81 -18.21
CA ARG A 180 -13.83 43.10 -17.81
C ARG A 180 -14.00 43.20 -16.30
N ALA A 181 -14.44 42.12 -15.65
CA ALA A 181 -14.56 42.04 -14.19
C ALA A 181 -13.20 42.13 -13.48
N GLN A 182 -12.14 41.59 -14.09
CA GLN A 182 -10.73 41.74 -13.63
C GLN A 182 -10.20 43.18 -13.78
N GLY A 183 -10.92 44.05 -14.50
CA GLY A 183 -10.56 45.44 -14.72
C GLY A 183 -9.68 45.69 -15.95
N CYS A 184 -9.65 44.74 -16.89
CA CYS A 184 -8.96 44.89 -18.17
C CYS A 184 -9.81 45.64 -19.19
N ARG A 185 -9.14 46.20 -20.20
CA ARG A 185 -9.76 46.60 -21.46
C ARG A 185 -9.73 45.40 -22.40
N VAL A 186 -10.83 45.12 -23.10
CA VAL A 186 -10.93 43.94 -23.98
C VAL A 186 -11.26 44.34 -25.41
N LEU A 187 -10.52 43.79 -26.37
CA LEU A 187 -10.83 43.80 -27.80
C LEU A 187 -11.29 42.41 -28.24
N ALA A 188 -12.54 42.28 -28.66
CA ALA A 188 -13.12 41.03 -29.15
C ALA A 188 -13.01 40.91 -30.68
N VAL A 189 -12.57 39.76 -31.17
CA VAL A 189 -12.35 39.48 -32.60
C VAL A 189 -13.14 38.24 -33.02
N ASP A 190 -14.01 38.39 -34.02
CA ASP A 190 -14.79 37.29 -34.62
C ASP A 190 -15.28 37.70 -36.02
N PHE A 191 -15.69 36.72 -36.83
CA PHE A 191 -16.29 36.96 -38.14
C PHE A 191 -17.79 37.26 -38.05
N ASP A 192 -18.42 36.86 -36.95
CA ASP A 192 -19.86 36.95 -36.73
C ASP A 192 -20.24 38.26 -36.02
N GLU A 193 -20.88 39.16 -36.75
CA GLU A 193 -21.28 40.47 -36.24
C GLU A 193 -22.29 40.38 -35.09
N GLN A 194 -23.12 39.34 -35.03
CA GLN A 194 -24.10 39.18 -33.95
C GLN A 194 -23.39 38.86 -32.63
N LYS A 195 -22.35 38.03 -32.67
CA LYS A 195 -21.50 37.73 -31.50
C LYS A 195 -20.69 38.95 -31.07
N LEU A 196 -20.17 39.73 -32.02
CA LEU A 196 -19.49 40.99 -31.72
C LEU A 196 -20.43 42.02 -31.10
N ALA A 197 -21.70 42.11 -31.54
CA ALA A 197 -22.69 42.99 -30.92
C ALA A 197 -22.92 42.64 -29.44
N LEU A 198 -22.95 41.34 -29.11
CA LEU A 198 -23.06 40.88 -27.73
C LEU A 198 -21.78 41.14 -26.91
N ALA A 199 -20.59 40.95 -27.50
CA ALA A 199 -19.34 41.35 -26.86
C ALA A 199 -19.28 42.86 -26.56
N ARG A 200 -19.82 43.71 -27.47
CA ARG A 200 -19.95 45.16 -27.23
C ARG A 200 -20.87 45.48 -26.06
N SER A 201 -22.01 44.79 -25.91
CA SER A 201 -22.89 45.01 -24.75
C SER A 201 -22.24 44.64 -23.42
N TYR A 202 -21.24 43.76 -23.43
CA TYR A 202 -20.42 43.43 -22.26
C TYR A 202 -19.23 44.39 -22.05
N GLY A 203 -19.11 45.43 -22.88
CA GLY A 203 -18.11 46.50 -22.73
C GLY A 203 -16.77 46.22 -23.39
N ALA A 204 -16.69 45.28 -24.35
CA ALA A 204 -15.53 45.13 -25.21
C ALA A 204 -15.59 46.09 -26.41
N GLU A 205 -14.41 46.53 -26.87
CA GLU A 205 -14.25 47.03 -28.24
C GLU A 205 -14.22 45.83 -29.20
N THR A 206 -14.58 46.00 -30.48
CA THR A 206 -14.70 44.87 -31.41
C THR A 206 -13.99 45.11 -32.73
N CYS A 207 -13.48 44.02 -33.32
CA CYS A 207 -12.98 43.99 -34.68
C CYS A 207 -13.60 42.82 -35.46
N ASN A 208 -14.09 43.10 -36.66
CA ASN A 208 -14.67 42.12 -37.58
C ASN A 208 -13.80 41.92 -38.85
N PRO A 209 -12.92 40.91 -38.88
CA PRO A 209 -12.11 40.60 -40.06
C PRO A 209 -12.96 40.23 -41.28
N GLY A 210 -14.18 39.71 -41.08
CA GLY A 210 -15.13 39.39 -42.15
C GLY A 210 -15.61 40.60 -42.94
N LYS A 211 -15.48 41.81 -42.38
CA LYS A 211 -15.76 43.09 -43.05
C LYS A 211 -14.52 43.76 -43.66
N GLY A 212 -13.37 43.08 -43.65
CA GLY A 212 -12.10 43.61 -44.14
C GLY A 212 -11.35 44.48 -43.14
N GLU A 213 -11.74 44.46 -41.85
CA GLU A 213 -10.99 45.14 -40.79
C GLU A 213 -9.69 44.40 -40.48
N ASP A 214 -8.60 45.14 -40.29
CA ASP A 214 -7.30 44.56 -39.94
C ASP A 214 -7.13 44.44 -38.42
N VAL A 215 -7.02 43.19 -37.93
CA VAL A 215 -6.94 42.88 -36.49
C VAL A 215 -5.73 43.52 -35.83
N VAL A 216 -4.59 43.57 -36.53
CA VAL A 216 -3.34 44.11 -35.99
C VAL A 216 -3.45 45.62 -35.82
N SER A 217 -3.97 46.32 -36.82
CA SER A 217 -4.24 47.76 -36.79
C SER A 217 -5.26 48.14 -35.72
N ALA A 218 -6.35 47.36 -35.60
CA ALA A 218 -7.35 47.54 -34.54
C ALA A 218 -6.73 47.36 -33.14
N GLY A 219 -5.92 46.31 -32.95
CA GLY A 219 -5.18 46.07 -31.70
C GLY A 219 -4.20 47.18 -31.34
N MET A 220 -3.44 47.68 -32.31
CA MET A 220 -2.51 48.80 -32.12
C MET A 220 -3.23 50.10 -31.77
N THR A 221 -4.36 50.38 -32.41
CA THR A 221 -5.19 51.55 -32.08
C THR A 221 -5.75 51.43 -30.67
N PHE A 222 -6.34 50.27 -30.36
CA PHE A 222 -6.92 49.93 -29.06
C PHE A 222 -5.92 50.09 -27.91
N SER A 223 -4.67 49.66 -28.11
CA SER A 223 -3.59 49.77 -27.12
C SER A 223 -2.79 51.07 -27.18
N ARG A 224 -3.25 52.07 -27.95
CA ARG A 224 -2.63 53.40 -28.09
C ARG A 224 -1.19 53.32 -28.63
N GLY A 225 -0.95 52.42 -29.57
CA GLY A 225 0.31 52.23 -30.28
C GLY A 225 1.35 51.40 -29.54
N ARG A 226 0.98 50.75 -28.42
CA ARG A 226 1.93 50.03 -27.53
C ARG A 226 1.99 48.52 -27.75
N GLY A 227 1.12 47.96 -28.59
CA GLY A 227 0.85 46.51 -28.59
C GLY A 227 -0.08 46.11 -27.44
N VAL A 228 -0.73 44.95 -27.53
CA VAL A 228 -1.65 44.44 -26.50
C VAL A 228 -0.88 43.62 -25.46
N ASP A 229 -1.37 43.57 -24.24
CA ASP A 229 -0.70 42.91 -23.10
C ASP A 229 -0.91 41.38 -23.12
N GLY A 230 -1.98 40.89 -23.76
CA GLY A 230 -2.20 39.46 -23.96
C GLY A 230 -3.28 39.12 -24.97
N VAL A 231 -3.23 37.87 -25.47
CA VAL A 231 -4.23 37.32 -26.40
C VAL A 231 -4.74 35.98 -25.85
N ILE A 232 -6.07 35.86 -25.70
CA ILE A 232 -6.75 34.60 -25.37
C ILE A 232 -7.48 34.08 -26.60
N ILE A 233 -7.15 32.86 -27.01
CA ILE A 233 -7.77 32.16 -28.14
C ILE A 233 -8.86 31.23 -27.62
N THR A 234 -10.10 31.45 -28.06
CA THR A 234 -11.29 30.62 -27.78
C THR A 234 -11.94 30.08 -29.06
N ALA A 235 -11.27 30.19 -30.20
CA ALA A 235 -11.71 29.66 -31.50
C ALA A 235 -11.40 28.17 -31.65
N SER A 236 -12.27 27.41 -32.34
CA SER A 236 -12.00 26.03 -32.73
C SER A 236 -11.08 25.99 -33.97
N THR A 237 -9.81 25.64 -33.81
CA THR A 237 -8.86 25.48 -34.94
C THR A 237 -8.64 24.01 -35.31
N LYS A 238 -8.26 23.74 -36.58
CA LYS A 238 -7.92 22.39 -37.07
C LYS A 238 -6.45 22.00 -36.82
N SER A 239 -5.62 22.92 -36.33
CA SER A 239 -4.21 22.69 -35.99
C SER A 239 -3.88 23.27 -34.61
N SER A 240 -3.01 22.57 -33.89
CA SER A 240 -2.45 22.93 -32.57
C SER A 240 -1.08 23.62 -32.69
N ASP A 241 -0.81 24.32 -33.79
CA ASP A 241 0.54 24.79 -34.11
C ASP A 241 0.89 26.07 -33.33
N PRO A 242 1.95 26.13 -32.49
CA PRO A 242 2.23 27.24 -31.58
C PRO A 242 2.98 28.42 -32.22
N SER A 243 2.90 28.62 -33.53
CA SER A 243 3.75 29.58 -34.27
C SER A 243 3.29 31.04 -34.19
N HIS A 244 3.04 31.56 -32.98
CA HIS A 244 2.80 33.00 -32.74
C HIS A 244 3.77 33.59 -31.69
N PRO A 245 4.32 34.80 -31.90
CA PRO A 245 5.34 35.37 -31.01
C PRO A 245 4.74 35.77 -29.65
N GLY A 246 5.49 35.46 -28.58
CA GLY A 246 5.37 35.92 -27.18
C GLY A 246 4.04 36.50 -26.68
N GLY A 247 3.28 35.71 -25.88
CA GLY A 247 2.11 36.19 -25.11
C GLY A 247 0.75 35.57 -25.50
N THR A 248 0.73 34.54 -26.35
CA THR A 248 -0.50 33.88 -26.81
C THR A 248 -0.88 32.71 -25.90
N HIS A 249 -2.08 32.74 -25.32
CA HIS A 249 -2.63 31.64 -24.51
C HIS A 249 -3.86 31.03 -25.19
N VAL A 250 -3.88 29.70 -25.31
CA VAL A 250 -5.04 28.94 -25.79
C VAL A 250 -5.77 28.37 -24.59
N SER A 251 -7.07 28.68 -24.43
CA SER A 251 -7.86 28.07 -23.38
C SER A 251 -8.45 26.74 -23.83
N CYS A 252 -7.93 25.63 -23.29
CA CYS A 252 -8.30 24.27 -23.69
C CYS A 252 -8.86 23.40 -22.55
N SER A 253 -8.98 23.92 -21.32
CA SER A 253 -9.36 23.13 -20.13
C SER A 253 -9.86 24.02 -19.00
N TYR A 254 -10.66 23.46 -18.09
CA TYR A 254 -11.28 24.12 -16.92
C TYR A 254 -10.40 24.08 -15.64
N GLY A 255 -9.15 23.64 -15.75
CA GLY A 255 -8.11 23.86 -14.73
C GLY A 255 -7.42 22.62 -14.17
N PRO A 256 -6.52 22.82 -13.19
CA PRO A 256 -5.83 21.76 -12.47
C PRO A 256 -6.79 20.72 -11.87
N GLY A 257 -6.46 19.44 -12.08
CA GLY A 257 -7.33 18.30 -11.79
C GLY A 257 -7.84 17.61 -13.05
N ARG A 258 -8.02 18.35 -14.14
CA ARG A 258 -8.39 17.76 -15.43
C ARG A 258 -7.30 16.81 -15.95
N TYR A 259 -7.71 15.60 -16.35
CA TYR A 259 -6.86 14.50 -16.83
C TYR A 259 -5.98 13.88 -15.75
N ASP A 260 -6.26 14.17 -14.48
CA ASP A 260 -5.66 13.53 -13.33
C ASP A 260 -6.67 12.58 -12.69
N PRO A 261 -6.52 11.25 -12.86
CA PRO A 261 -7.42 10.27 -12.27
C PRO A 261 -7.47 10.31 -10.73
N SER A 262 -6.42 10.78 -10.05
CA SER A 262 -6.45 10.95 -8.59
C SER A 262 -7.46 12.02 -8.19
N TYR A 263 -7.53 13.09 -8.97
CA TYR A 263 -8.50 14.16 -8.74
C TYR A 263 -9.89 13.81 -9.27
N GLU A 264 -9.98 13.40 -10.55
CA GLU A 264 -11.24 13.14 -11.25
C GLU A 264 -11.89 11.86 -10.74
N ASP A 265 -11.20 10.72 -10.75
CA ASP A 265 -11.83 9.42 -10.45
C ASP A 265 -11.84 9.10 -8.94
N GLN A 266 -10.75 9.42 -8.23
CA GLN A 266 -10.61 9.09 -6.80
C GLN A 266 -11.13 10.20 -5.87
N GLY A 267 -11.39 11.40 -6.38
CA GLY A 267 -11.90 12.51 -5.58
C GLY A 267 -10.90 13.05 -4.55
N ASN A 268 -9.59 12.87 -4.78
CA ASN A 268 -8.54 13.45 -3.95
C ASN A 268 -8.29 14.90 -4.39
N ASP A 269 -8.61 15.87 -3.53
CA ASP A 269 -8.29 17.27 -3.83
C ASP A 269 -6.78 17.54 -3.62
N PHE A 270 -6.25 18.52 -4.34
CA PHE A 270 -4.87 18.96 -4.17
C PHE A 270 -4.74 19.81 -2.91
N PRO A 271 -3.62 19.72 -2.17
CA PRO A 271 -3.43 20.58 -1.02
C PRO A 271 -3.44 22.05 -1.44
N ILE A 272 -4.30 22.84 -0.79
CA ILE A 272 -4.60 24.23 -1.15
C ILE A 272 -3.36 25.13 -1.28
N GLY A 273 -2.30 24.83 -0.53
CA GLY A 273 -1.03 25.56 -0.57
C GLY A 273 -0.20 25.36 -1.86
N PHE A 274 -0.42 24.29 -2.61
CA PHE A 274 0.30 23.99 -3.86
C PHE A 274 -0.53 24.28 -5.10
N VAL A 275 -1.80 23.86 -5.08
CA VAL A 275 -2.74 24.11 -6.18
C VAL A 275 -3.93 24.83 -5.59
N ARG A 276 -3.92 26.16 -5.70
CA ARG A 276 -4.98 27.04 -5.16
C ARG A 276 -6.28 26.95 -5.93
N TRP A 277 -6.22 26.62 -7.21
CA TRP A 277 -7.33 26.75 -8.14
C TRP A 277 -7.53 25.45 -8.89
N THR A 278 -8.34 24.55 -8.32
CA THR A 278 -8.73 23.30 -8.96
C THR A 278 -10.02 23.47 -9.75
N GLU A 279 -10.41 22.45 -10.51
CA GLU A 279 -11.67 22.44 -11.26
C GLU A 279 -12.88 22.80 -10.39
N GLN A 280 -13.05 22.15 -9.23
CA GLN A 280 -14.12 22.47 -8.29
C GLN A 280 -14.12 23.95 -7.86
N ARG A 281 -12.95 24.46 -7.47
CA ARG A 281 -12.78 25.85 -7.01
C ARG A 281 -12.94 26.86 -8.16
N ASN A 282 -12.70 26.46 -9.41
CA ASN A 282 -13.08 27.22 -10.58
C ASN A 282 -14.60 27.28 -10.73
N PHE A 283 -15.31 26.18 -10.47
CA PHE A 283 -16.78 26.17 -10.49
C PHE A 283 -17.35 27.09 -9.41
N GLU A 284 -16.85 26.99 -8.18
CA GLU A 284 -17.24 27.85 -7.06
C GLU A 284 -17.03 29.34 -7.40
N ALA A 285 -15.84 29.70 -7.90
CA ALA A 285 -15.55 31.08 -8.28
C ALA A 285 -16.49 31.61 -9.37
N VAL A 286 -16.86 30.77 -10.34
CA VAL A 286 -17.83 31.14 -11.38
C VAL A 286 -19.23 31.32 -10.79
N LEU A 287 -19.65 30.43 -9.89
CA LEU A 287 -20.94 30.54 -9.21
C LEU A 287 -21.02 31.82 -8.36
N ASP A 288 -19.92 32.21 -7.70
CA ASP A 288 -19.83 33.49 -6.98
C ASP A 288 -19.98 34.70 -7.92
N MET A 289 -19.40 34.63 -9.12
CA MET A 289 -19.53 35.69 -10.14
C MET A 289 -20.94 35.75 -10.74
N LEU A 290 -21.62 34.62 -10.91
CA LEU A 290 -23.03 34.57 -11.28
C LEU A 290 -23.91 35.16 -10.17
N ALA A 291 -23.66 34.77 -8.92
CA ALA A 291 -24.42 35.22 -7.75
C ALA A 291 -24.29 36.73 -7.50
N SER A 292 -23.12 37.30 -7.75
CA SER A 292 -22.85 38.74 -7.63
C SER A 292 -23.24 39.56 -8.86
N GLY A 293 -23.65 38.92 -9.96
CA GLY A 293 -24.02 39.57 -11.22
C GLY A 293 -22.82 40.08 -12.04
N GLN A 294 -21.60 39.67 -11.71
CA GLN A 294 -20.39 39.99 -12.49
C GLN A 294 -20.29 39.18 -13.79
N LEU A 295 -20.98 38.04 -13.85
CA LEU A 295 -21.13 37.22 -15.04
C LEU A 295 -22.63 37.08 -15.38
N GLU A 296 -23.01 37.41 -16.61
CA GLU A 296 -24.38 37.31 -17.12
C GLU A 296 -24.41 36.28 -18.27
N VAL A 297 -25.36 35.35 -18.22
CA VAL A 297 -25.43 34.21 -19.16
C VAL A 297 -26.81 33.99 -19.79
N ASN A 298 -27.86 34.70 -19.36
CA ASN A 298 -29.21 34.50 -19.89
C ASN A 298 -29.29 34.89 -21.36
N SER A 299 -28.58 35.94 -21.81
CA SER A 299 -28.51 36.27 -23.25
C SER A 299 -27.69 35.29 -24.09
N LEU A 300 -27.03 34.31 -23.46
CA LEU A 300 -26.31 33.23 -24.14
C LEU A 300 -27.18 31.99 -24.40
N ILE A 301 -28.39 31.94 -23.82
CA ILE A 301 -29.36 30.85 -24.03
C ILE A 301 -30.13 31.10 -25.33
N SER A 302 -29.93 30.24 -26.32
CA SER A 302 -30.60 30.34 -27.62
C SER A 302 -31.87 29.48 -27.72
N HIS A 303 -31.87 28.29 -27.11
CA HIS A 303 -32.96 27.33 -27.20
C HIS A 303 -33.17 26.61 -25.87
N ARG A 304 -34.40 26.19 -25.60
CA ARG A 304 -34.80 25.29 -24.50
C ARG A 304 -35.54 24.10 -25.10
N VAL A 305 -35.10 22.89 -24.80
CA VAL A 305 -35.62 21.65 -25.38
C VAL A 305 -35.83 20.63 -24.26
N ALA A 306 -36.90 19.84 -24.31
CA ALA A 306 -37.08 18.72 -23.38
C ALA A 306 -36.01 17.64 -23.62
N PHE A 307 -35.53 16.96 -22.57
CA PHE A 307 -34.50 15.92 -22.73
C PHE A 307 -34.95 14.77 -23.64
N GLU A 308 -36.24 14.45 -23.64
CA GLU A 308 -36.86 13.45 -24.49
C GLU A 308 -36.69 13.77 -26.00
N ASP A 309 -36.55 15.06 -26.32
CA ASP A 309 -36.31 15.59 -27.67
C ASP A 309 -34.82 15.92 -27.93
N ALA A 310 -33.90 15.45 -27.07
CA ALA A 310 -32.48 15.79 -27.18
C ALA A 310 -31.86 15.41 -28.54
N ALA A 311 -32.34 14.36 -29.21
CA ALA A 311 -31.88 14.00 -30.54
C ALA A 311 -32.11 15.13 -31.57
N ASP A 312 -33.25 15.82 -31.47
CA ASP A 312 -33.59 16.96 -32.33
C ASP A 312 -32.73 18.19 -31.98
N ALA A 313 -32.42 18.41 -30.70
CA ALA A 313 -31.49 19.46 -30.27
C ALA A 313 -30.10 19.29 -30.92
N TYR A 314 -29.58 18.06 -31.03
CA TYR A 314 -28.33 17.79 -31.75
C TYR A 314 -28.44 17.99 -33.26
N GLN A 315 -29.62 17.78 -33.84
CA GLN A 315 -29.85 18.10 -35.25
C GLN A 315 -29.84 19.61 -35.48
N THR A 316 -30.44 20.40 -34.59
CA THR A 316 -30.39 21.86 -34.60
C THR A 316 -28.95 22.37 -34.58
N LEU A 317 -28.05 21.78 -33.78
CA LEU A 317 -26.62 22.14 -33.79
C LEU A 317 -25.93 21.96 -35.15
N THR A 318 -26.42 21.07 -36.00
CA THR A 318 -25.85 20.85 -37.33
C THR A 318 -26.47 21.73 -38.42
N THR A 319 -27.62 22.35 -38.15
CA THR A 319 -28.40 23.11 -39.15
C THR A 319 -28.42 24.61 -38.85
N ASP A 320 -28.32 25.02 -37.60
CA ASP A 320 -28.24 26.41 -37.17
C ASP A 320 -26.84 26.75 -36.62
N ASN A 321 -26.13 27.63 -37.32
CA ASN A 321 -24.80 28.11 -36.93
C ASN A 321 -24.84 29.30 -35.95
N SER A 322 -26.02 29.87 -35.70
CA SER A 322 -26.24 30.99 -34.77
C SER A 322 -26.55 30.54 -33.34
N ALA A 323 -26.96 29.28 -33.13
CA ALA A 323 -27.18 28.71 -31.82
C ALA A 323 -25.92 28.81 -30.92
N LEU A 324 -26.08 29.37 -29.73
CA LEU A 324 -25.02 29.53 -28.72
C LEU A 324 -25.11 28.41 -27.66
N GLY A 325 -25.91 28.61 -26.61
CA GLY A 325 -26.25 27.57 -25.64
C GLY A 325 -27.64 26.99 -25.88
N ILE A 326 -27.78 25.66 -25.80
CA ILE A 326 -29.08 24.95 -25.83
C ILE A 326 -29.27 24.26 -24.48
N ILE A 327 -30.30 24.65 -23.74
CA ILE A 327 -30.65 24.04 -22.45
C ILE A 327 -31.54 22.82 -22.70
N LEU A 328 -31.16 21.67 -22.16
CA LEU A 328 -32.04 20.52 -22.02
C LEU A 328 -32.72 20.54 -20.66
N GLN A 329 -34.04 20.40 -20.65
CA GLN A 329 -34.88 20.42 -19.45
C GLN A 329 -35.41 19.01 -19.16
N TYR A 330 -35.29 18.57 -17.91
CA TYR A 330 -35.70 17.24 -17.47
C TYR A 330 -37.01 17.33 -16.71
N THR A 331 -38.13 17.01 -17.37
CA THR A 331 -39.48 17.21 -16.85
C THR A 331 -40.14 15.95 -16.28
N SER A 332 -39.57 14.78 -16.53
CA SER A 332 -40.09 13.50 -16.04
C SER A 332 -39.95 13.35 -14.51
N GLU A 333 -40.88 12.65 -13.86
CA GLU A 333 -40.87 12.42 -12.40
C GLU A 333 -39.61 11.65 -11.95
N GLU A 334 -39.07 11.96 -10.77
CA GLU A 334 -37.82 11.33 -10.29
C GLU A 334 -37.95 9.80 -10.17
N THR A 335 -39.11 9.31 -9.74
CA THR A 335 -39.37 7.87 -9.55
C THR A 335 -39.35 7.09 -10.86
N GLU A 336 -39.81 7.70 -11.96
CA GLU A 336 -39.77 7.12 -13.31
C GLU A 336 -38.34 7.11 -13.88
N ARG A 337 -37.53 8.08 -13.47
CA ARG A 337 -36.13 8.23 -13.89
C ARG A 337 -35.14 7.38 -13.08
N ASN A 338 -35.52 6.92 -11.90
CA ASN A 338 -34.65 6.21 -10.96
C ASN A 338 -34.92 4.70 -10.88
N ILE A 339 -35.16 4.07 -12.03
CA ILE A 339 -35.37 2.62 -12.11
C ILE A 339 -34.04 1.87 -11.89
N LYS A 340 -34.02 0.82 -11.07
CA LYS A 340 -32.81 0.00 -10.82
C LYS A 340 -32.67 -1.21 -11.74
N GLU A 341 -33.68 -1.47 -12.55
CA GLU A 341 -33.78 -2.65 -13.38
C GLU A 341 -34.49 -2.31 -14.70
N VAL A 342 -34.02 -2.90 -15.78
CA VAL A 342 -34.64 -2.82 -17.11
C VAL A 342 -34.83 -4.23 -17.65
N VAL A 343 -36.06 -4.52 -18.08
CA VAL A 343 -36.41 -5.75 -18.79
C VAL A 343 -35.85 -5.68 -20.21
N LEU A 344 -34.94 -6.59 -20.55
CA LEU A 344 -34.26 -6.58 -21.87
C LEU A 344 -34.99 -7.39 -22.93
N ALA A 345 -35.76 -8.39 -22.51
CA ALA A 345 -36.51 -9.26 -23.39
C ALA A 345 -37.93 -9.46 -22.85
N PRO A 346 -38.88 -8.58 -23.20
CA PRO A 346 -40.28 -8.69 -22.80
C PRO A 346 -40.86 -10.02 -23.32
N GLY A 347 -41.14 -10.96 -22.43
CA GLY A 347 -41.62 -12.32 -22.75
C GLY A 347 -40.59 -13.45 -22.61
N ALA A 348 -39.30 -13.15 -22.37
CA ALA A 348 -38.27 -14.17 -22.12
C ALA A 348 -38.19 -14.67 -20.67
N VAL A 349 -39.02 -14.13 -19.76
CA VAL A 349 -39.23 -14.67 -18.39
C VAL A 349 -39.97 -16.03 -18.43
N ALA A 350 -40.09 -16.64 -19.62
CA ALA A 350 -40.68 -17.94 -19.83
C ALA A 350 -39.77 -19.06 -19.25
N SER A 351 -40.04 -19.43 -17.99
CA SER A 351 -39.67 -20.71 -17.36
C SER A 351 -38.16 -21.03 -17.34
N PHE A 352 -37.45 -20.54 -16.32
CA PHE A 352 -36.12 -21.06 -15.97
C PHE A 352 -36.23 -22.46 -15.36
N ASP A 353 -35.39 -23.39 -15.81
CA ASP A 353 -35.25 -24.71 -15.20
C ASP A 353 -34.33 -24.61 -13.96
N PRO A 354 -34.83 -24.77 -12.72
CA PRO A 354 -34.03 -24.59 -11.51
C PRO A 354 -32.96 -25.67 -11.32
N VAL A 355 -33.05 -26.80 -12.04
CA VAL A 355 -32.05 -27.87 -12.02
C VAL A 355 -30.81 -27.48 -12.82
N LYS A 356 -30.95 -26.56 -13.79
CA LYS A 356 -29.84 -26.05 -14.58
C LYS A 356 -29.26 -24.78 -13.95
N PRO A 357 -28.01 -24.40 -14.29
CA PRO A 357 -27.43 -23.17 -13.81
C PRO A 357 -28.19 -21.94 -14.35
N VAL A 358 -28.91 -21.25 -13.46
CA VAL A 358 -29.53 -19.96 -13.72
C VAL A 358 -28.58 -18.90 -13.19
N VAL A 359 -28.00 -18.13 -14.11
CA VAL A 359 -26.78 -17.37 -13.87
C VAL A 359 -27.06 -15.87 -13.81
N GLY A 360 -26.65 -15.27 -12.70
CA GLY A 360 -26.43 -13.83 -12.58
C GLY A 360 -24.98 -13.47 -12.91
N PHE A 361 -24.76 -12.41 -13.70
CA PHE A 361 -23.42 -11.90 -14.02
C PHE A 361 -23.16 -10.58 -13.32
N ILE A 362 -22.12 -10.51 -12.49
CA ILE A 362 -21.62 -9.26 -11.90
C ILE A 362 -20.43 -8.79 -12.72
N GLY A 363 -20.61 -7.70 -13.47
CA GLY A 363 -19.61 -7.14 -14.38
C GLY A 363 -19.87 -7.51 -15.85
N ALA A 364 -19.81 -6.50 -16.71
CA ALA A 364 -19.97 -6.63 -18.17
C ALA A 364 -18.79 -6.02 -18.93
N GLY A 365 -17.58 -6.12 -18.37
CA GLY A 365 -16.37 -5.60 -18.98
C GLY A 365 -16.04 -6.27 -20.32
N ASN A 366 -14.99 -5.79 -21.00
CA ASN A 366 -14.57 -6.33 -22.30
C ASN A 366 -14.26 -7.82 -22.26
N TYR A 367 -13.65 -8.32 -21.16
CA TYR A 367 -13.35 -9.75 -21.02
C TYR A 367 -14.63 -10.58 -20.81
N ALA A 368 -15.53 -10.12 -19.93
CA ALA A 368 -16.83 -10.74 -19.68
C ALA A 368 -17.64 -10.90 -20.98
N SER A 369 -17.85 -9.78 -21.69
CA SER A 369 -18.70 -9.73 -22.89
C SER A 369 -18.14 -10.50 -24.09
N ARG A 370 -16.81 -10.61 -24.22
CA ARG A 370 -16.16 -11.25 -25.38
C ARG A 370 -15.79 -12.71 -25.16
N MET A 371 -15.47 -13.10 -23.93
CA MET A 371 -14.92 -14.42 -23.64
C MET A 371 -15.87 -15.24 -22.76
N LEU A 372 -16.19 -14.75 -21.56
CA LEU A 372 -16.91 -15.56 -20.56
C LEU A 372 -18.40 -15.70 -20.85
N ILE A 373 -19.12 -14.62 -21.19
CA ILE A 373 -20.55 -14.71 -21.51
C ILE A 373 -20.79 -15.67 -22.70
N PRO A 374 -20.05 -15.58 -23.83
CA PRO A 374 -20.18 -16.58 -24.89
C PRO A 374 -19.84 -18.01 -24.45
N ALA A 375 -18.83 -18.20 -23.60
CA ALA A 375 -18.44 -19.52 -23.08
C ALA A 375 -19.55 -20.14 -22.20
N PHE A 376 -20.13 -19.37 -21.28
CA PHE A 376 -21.25 -19.79 -20.45
C PHE A 376 -22.50 -20.09 -21.29
N LYS A 377 -22.79 -19.26 -22.30
CA LYS A 377 -23.90 -19.49 -23.23
C LYS A 377 -23.75 -20.80 -23.98
N ALA A 378 -22.55 -21.04 -24.53
CA ALA A 378 -22.24 -22.28 -25.24
C ALA A 378 -22.29 -23.52 -24.34
N ALA A 379 -21.99 -23.34 -23.05
CA ALA A 379 -22.08 -24.39 -22.03
C ALA A 379 -23.52 -24.61 -21.49
N GLY A 380 -24.51 -23.84 -21.95
CA GLY A 380 -25.93 -24.04 -21.61
C GLY A 380 -26.43 -23.24 -20.41
N ALA A 381 -25.75 -22.18 -19.98
CA ALA A 381 -26.24 -21.29 -18.92
C ALA A 381 -27.58 -20.63 -19.29
N GLN A 382 -28.48 -20.50 -18.31
CA GLN A 382 -29.68 -19.68 -18.43
C GLN A 382 -29.40 -18.29 -17.85
N PHE A 383 -29.43 -17.25 -18.69
CA PHE A 383 -29.05 -15.90 -18.27
C PHE A 383 -30.21 -15.11 -17.71
N HIS A 384 -30.18 -14.87 -16.40
CA HIS A 384 -31.22 -14.11 -15.70
C HIS A 384 -30.91 -12.62 -15.69
N THR A 385 -30.02 -12.17 -14.80
CA THR A 385 -29.67 -10.75 -14.65
C THR A 385 -28.19 -10.51 -14.96
N ILE A 386 -27.89 -9.37 -15.62
CA ILE A 386 -26.54 -8.82 -15.71
C ILE A 386 -26.48 -7.51 -14.91
N VAL A 387 -25.52 -7.41 -13.99
CA VAL A 387 -25.35 -6.24 -13.12
C VAL A 387 -24.07 -5.49 -13.46
N THR A 388 -24.20 -4.16 -13.65
CA THR A 388 -23.07 -3.26 -13.85
C THR A 388 -23.28 -1.97 -13.07
N ALA A 389 -22.21 -1.33 -12.58
CA ALA A 389 -22.33 -0.10 -11.79
C ALA A 389 -22.94 1.08 -12.58
N GLY A 390 -22.73 1.12 -13.90
CA GLY A 390 -23.18 2.23 -14.78
C GLY A 390 -24.45 1.96 -15.59
N GLY A 391 -25.07 0.78 -15.46
CA GLY A 391 -26.31 0.41 -16.15
C GLY A 391 -26.19 0.15 -17.66
N ILE A 392 -25.69 1.12 -18.43
CA ILE A 392 -25.68 1.13 -19.91
C ILE A 392 -25.01 -0.10 -20.52
N ASN A 393 -23.82 -0.47 -20.02
CA ASN A 393 -23.10 -1.65 -20.51
C ASN A 393 -23.88 -2.95 -20.23
N GLY A 394 -24.62 -2.99 -19.12
CA GLY A 394 -25.50 -4.11 -18.77
C GLY A 394 -26.61 -4.28 -19.80
N VAL A 395 -27.26 -3.20 -20.22
CA VAL A 395 -28.31 -3.23 -21.26
C VAL A 395 -27.73 -3.68 -22.60
N ILE A 396 -26.66 -3.05 -23.08
CA ILE A 396 -26.10 -3.32 -24.42
C ILE A 396 -25.61 -4.77 -24.53
N HIS A 397 -24.84 -5.22 -23.53
CA HIS A 397 -24.28 -6.58 -23.54
C HIS A 397 -25.33 -7.62 -23.17
N GLY A 398 -26.23 -7.29 -22.23
CA GLY A 398 -27.32 -8.14 -21.79
C GLY A 398 -28.28 -8.49 -22.91
N SER A 399 -28.79 -7.48 -23.64
CA SER A 399 -29.74 -7.68 -24.73
C SER A 399 -29.13 -8.53 -25.85
N LYS A 400 -27.86 -8.27 -26.19
CA LYS A 400 -27.14 -9.05 -27.21
C LYS A 400 -26.89 -10.49 -26.79
N ALA A 401 -26.61 -10.74 -25.51
CA ALA A 401 -26.32 -12.06 -24.99
C ALA A 401 -27.58 -12.88 -24.69
N GLY A 402 -28.73 -12.22 -24.50
CA GLY A 402 -30.02 -12.85 -24.19
C GLY A 402 -30.27 -12.96 -22.68
N PHE A 403 -29.84 -11.99 -21.89
CA PHE A 403 -30.25 -11.86 -20.48
C PHE A 403 -31.71 -11.39 -20.39
N ALA A 404 -32.44 -11.85 -19.38
CA ALA A 404 -33.79 -11.37 -19.11
C ALA A 404 -33.80 -9.92 -18.61
N GLN A 405 -32.83 -9.57 -17.75
CA GLN A 405 -32.77 -8.28 -17.04
C GLN A 405 -31.36 -7.67 -17.06
N ALA A 406 -31.30 -6.34 -17.08
CA ALA A 406 -30.13 -5.57 -16.68
C ALA A 406 -30.43 -4.83 -15.38
N SER A 407 -29.48 -4.78 -14.46
CA SER A 407 -29.65 -4.11 -13.16
C SER A 407 -28.37 -3.40 -12.70
N THR A 408 -28.51 -2.51 -11.72
CA THR A 408 -27.40 -1.92 -10.94
C THR A 408 -27.40 -2.39 -9.49
N ASP A 409 -28.38 -3.21 -9.09
CA ASP A 409 -28.59 -3.68 -7.72
C ASP A 409 -28.12 -5.14 -7.55
N ILE A 410 -26.92 -5.29 -6.97
CA ILE A 410 -26.30 -6.61 -6.72
C ILE A 410 -27.06 -7.35 -5.62
N SER A 411 -27.49 -6.66 -4.57
CA SER A 411 -28.20 -7.28 -3.45
C SER A 411 -29.53 -7.87 -3.90
N ALA A 412 -30.27 -7.17 -4.77
CA ALA A 412 -31.49 -7.71 -5.36
C ALA A 412 -31.23 -8.97 -6.20
N MET A 413 -30.18 -8.99 -7.04
CA MET A 413 -29.79 -10.18 -7.81
C MET A 413 -29.42 -11.35 -6.88
N LEU A 414 -28.64 -11.11 -5.82
CA LEU A 414 -28.24 -12.16 -4.89
C LEU A 414 -29.43 -12.70 -4.09
N GLY A 415 -30.42 -11.86 -3.79
CA GLY A 415 -31.67 -12.25 -3.15
C GLY A 415 -32.65 -13.01 -4.06
N GLU A 416 -32.46 -12.96 -5.39
CA GLU A 416 -33.35 -13.59 -6.34
C GLU A 416 -33.26 -15.12 -6.24
N SER A 417 -34.37 -15.75 -5.86
CA SER A 417 -34.45 -17.18 -5.60
C SER A 417 -34.26 -18.04 -6.84
N THR A 418 -34.62 -17.54 -8.02
CA THR A 418 -34.46 -18.26 -9.30
C THR A 418 -33.00 -18.32 -9.75
N ILE A 419 -32.16 -17.37 -9.34
CA ILE A 419 -30.71 -17.39 -9.62
C ILE A 419 -30.04 -18.34 -8.62
N ASN A 420 -29.42 -19.41 -9.11
CA ASN A 420 -28.65 -20.34 -8.27
C ASN A 420 -27.13 -20.19 -8.42
N THR A 421 -26.67 -19.45 -9.43
CA THR A 421 -25.26 -19.34 -9.80
C THR A 421 -24.87 -17.89 -10.11
N VAL A 422 -23.70 -17.46 -9.67
CA VAL A 422 -23.16 -16.12 -9.91
C VAL A 422 -21.79 -16.19 -10.57
N ALA A 423 -21.62 -15.44 -11.66
CA ALA A 423 -20.33 -15.21 -12.31
C ALA A 423 -19.82 -13.80 -11.99
N ILE A 424 -18.68 -13.70 -11.31
CA ILE A 424 -18.04 -12.45 -10.89
C ILE A 424 -16.88 -12.15 -11.84
N VAL A 425 -17.04 -11.09 -12.63
CA VAL A 425 -16.09 -10.69 -13.69
C VAL A 425 -15.83 -9.18 -13.61
N THR A 426 -15.45 -8.73 -12.41
CA THR A 426 -15.19 -7.35 -12.07
C THR A 426 -13.68 -7.05 -12.05
N ARG A 427 -13.27 -5.94 -11.43
CA ARG A 427 -11.85 -5.69 -11.14
C ARG A 427 -11.46 -6.46 -9.87
N HIS A 428 -10.16 -6.77 -9.76
CA HIS A 428 -9.64 -7.74 -8.80
C HIS A 428 -9.96 -7.39 -7.33
N ASP A 429 -9.91 -6.10 -6.97
CA ASP A 429 -10.24 -5.53 -5.65
C ASP A 429 -11.63 -5.90 -5.13
N SER A 430 -12.58 -6.11 -6.05
CA SER A 430 -13.96 -6.39 -5.70
C SER A 430 -14.31 -7.88 -5.62
N HIS A 431 -13.40 -8.77 -6.04
CA HIS A 431 -13.66 -10.20 -6.17
C HIS A 431 -14.04 -10.82 -4.83
N ALA A 432 -13.18 -10.69 -3.81
CA ALA A 432 -13.38 -11.33 -2.52
C ALA A 432 -14.72 -10.95 -1.87
N ARG A 433 -15.05 -9.65 -1.87
CA ARG A 433 -16.32 -9.14 -1.34
C ARG A 433 -17.52 -9.76 -2.06
N PHE A 434 -17.52 -9.79 -3.40
CA PHE A 434 -18.65 -10.35 -4.14
C PHE A 434 -18.73 -11.87 -4.03
N VAL A 435 -17.60 -12.56 -3.94
CA VAL A 435 -17.54 -14.01 -3.72
C VAL A 435 -18.16 -14.35 -2.37
N ALA A 436 -17.74 -13.65 -1.30
CA ALA A 436 -18.29 -13.85 0.04
C ALA A 436 -19.80 -13.63 0.07
N GLN A 437 -20.29 -12.49 -0.46
CA GLN A 437 -21.72 -12.17 -0.52
C GLN A 437 -22.53 -13.22 -1.30
N ALA A 438 -22.00 -13.74 -2.40
CA ALA A 438 -22.68 -14.76 -3.19
C ALA A 438 -22.72 -16.12 -2.48
N LEU A 439 -21.64 -16.51 -1.80
CA LEU A 439 -21.59 -17.73 -0.98
C LEU A 439 -22.55 -17.66 0.20
N GLU A 440 -22.60 -16.51 0.89
CA GLU A 440 -23.53 -16.24 2.00
C GLU A 440 -25.00 -16.27 1.55
N ALA A 441 -25.28 -15.82 0.32
CA ALA A 441 -26.60 -15.93 -0.31
C ALA A 441 -26.91 -17.35 -0.84
N GLY A 442 -26.04 -18.33 -0.55
CA GLY A 442 -26.20 -19.73 -0.92
C GLY A 442 -26.05 -20.01 -2.42
N LYS A 443 -25.37 -19.14 -3.17
CA LYS A 443 -25.17 -19.29 -4.61
C LYS A 443 -23.89 -20.06 -4.92
N HIS A 444 -23.87 -20.73 -6.07
CA HIS A 444 -22.63 -21.22 -6.66
C HIS A 444 -21.84 -20.07 -7.28
N VAL A 445 -20.52 -20.06 -7.15
CA VAL A 445 -19.69 -18.93 -7.53
C VAL A 445 -18.61 -19.33 -8.52
N PHE A 446 -18.62 -18.67 -9.68
CA PHE A 446 -17.48 -18.59 -10.58
C PHE A 446 -16.89 -17.19 -10.49
N VAL A 447 -15.60 -17.08 -10.19
CA VAL A 447 -14.90 -15.79 -10.10
C VAL A 447 -13.72 -15.76 -11.06
N GLU A 448 -13.59 -14.69 -11.83
CA GLU A 448 -12.37 -14.43 -12.61
C GLU A 448 -11.17 -14.32 -11.66
N LYS A 449 -9.95 -14.67 -12.08
CA LYS A 449 -8.80 -14.59 -11.18
C LYS A 449 -8.42 -13.10 -10.89
N PRO A 450 -7.61 -12.82 -9.86
CA PRO A 450 -7.31 -13.67 -8.72
C PRO A 450 -8.53 -13.78 -7.80
N LEU A 451 -8.48 -14.71 -6.84
CA LEU A 451 -9.56 -14.80 -5.84
C LEU A 451 -9.58 -13.57 -4.91
N ALA A 452 -8.40 -13.10 -4.53
CA ALA A 452 -8.17 -11.94 -3.68
C ALA A 452 -6.82 -11.30 -4.02
N ILE A 453 -6.66 -10.00 -3.74
CA ILE A 453 -5.37 -9.31 -3.79
C ILE A 453 -4.67 -9.41 -2.43
N GLU A 454 -5.41 -9.19 -1.34
CA GLU A 454 -4.89 -9.18 0.01
C GLU A 454 -5.20 -10.46 0.79
N SER A 455 -4.38 -10.77 1.79
CA SER A 455 -4.59 -11.95 2.65
C SER A 455 -5.85 -11.89 3.50
N GLN A 456 -6.29 -10.68 3.89
CA GLN A 456 -7.48 -10.49 4.72
C GLN A 456 -8.77 -10.72 3.90
N ASP A 457 -8.77 -10.27 2.66
CA ASP A 457 -9.83 -10.55 1.69
C ASP A 457 -9.96 -12.05 1.42
N LEU A 458 -8.83 -12.75 1.27
CA LEU A 458 -8.82 -14.20 1.10
C LEU A 458 -9.45 -14.92 2.31
N ALA A 459 -9.09 -14.52 3.52
CA ALA A 459 -9.66 -15.07 4.75
C ALA A 459 -11.18 -14.85 4.83
N THR A 460 -11.67 -13.70 4.35
CA THR A 460 -13.11 -13.42 4.27
C THR A 460 -13.84 -14.39 3.34
N VAL A 461 -13.25 -14.72 2.19
CA VAL A 461 -13.81 -15.71 1.27
C VAL A 461 -13.79 -17.12 1.86
N GLU A 462 -12.68 -17.51 2.48
CA GLU A 462 -12.55 -18.81 3.16
C GLU A 462 -13.62 -18.98 4.24
N GLU A 463 -13.86 -17.93 5.03
CA GLU A 463 -14.88 -17.93 6.08
C GLU A 463 -16.29 -18.07 5.51
N ALA A 464 -16.62 -17.31 4.46
CA ALA A 464 -17.93 -17.41 3.81
C ALA A 464 -18.16 -18.81 3.21
N TYR A 465 -17.14 -19.39 2.57
CA TYR A 465 -17.20 -20.75 2.04
C TYR A 465 -17.42 -21.78 3.16
N ARG A 466 -16.65 -21.68 4.24
CA ARG A 466 -16.74 -22.56 5.41
C ARG A 466 -18.12 -22.50 6.05
N LYS A 467 -18.66 -21.30 6.31
CA LYS A 467 -20.00 -21.09 6.86
C LYS A 467 -21.09 -21.72 5.98
N ALA A 468 -21.00 -21.54 4.67
CA ALA A 468 -21.96 -22.13 3.75
C ALA A 468 -21.93 -23.67 3.82
N VAL A 469 -20.74 -24.28 3.88
CA VAL A 469 -20.58 -25.74 4.05
C VAL A 469 -21.12 -26.21 5.41
N GLU A 470 -20.84 -25.48 6.50
CA GLU A 470 -21.35 -25.78 7.85
C GLU A 470 -22.88 -25.70 7.93
N GLN A 471 -23.51 -24.83 7.14
CA GLN A 471 -24.97 -24.75 7.00
C GLN A 471 -25.57 -25.88 6.15
N GLY A 472 -24.77 -26.84 5.71
CA GLY A 472 -25.20 -27.97 4.88
C GLY A 472 -25.35 -27.64 3.40
N LEU A 473 -24.96 -26.43 2.97
CA LEU A 473 -24.90 -26.09 1.55
C LEU A 473 -23.71 -26.79 0.89
N LYS A 474 -23.80 -27.03 -0.41
CA LYS A 474 -22.71 -27.58 -1.24
C LYS A 474 -22.29 -26.55 -2.29
N PRO A 475 -21.72 -25.39 -1.88
CA PRO A 475 -21.37 -24.35 -2.83
C PRO A 475 -20.20 -24.80 -3.72
N HIS A 476 -20.35 -24.67 -5.03
CA HIS A 476 -19.23 -24.73 -5.96
C HIS A 476 -18.55 -23.35 -6.00
N LEU A 477 -17.31 -23.27 -5.51
CA LEU A 477 -16.44 -22.10 -5.69
C LEU A 477 -15.38 -22.44 -6.75
N MET A 478 -15.37 -21.70 -7.86
CA MET A 478 -14.42 -21.90 -8.94
C MET A 478 -13.73 -20.59 -9.30
N VAL A 479 -12.40 -20.58 -9.23
CA VAL A 479 -11.58 -19.50 -9.80
C VAL A 479 -11.34 -19.80 -11.27
N GLY A 480 -11.34 -18.76 -12.10
CA GLY A 480 -11.19 -18.81 -13.56
C GLY A 480 -9.82 -19.29 -14.07
N PHE A 481 -9.18 -20.27 -13.43
CA PHE A 481 -7.93 -20.90 -13.84
C PHE A 481 -8.12 -21.80 -15.08
N ASN A 482 -8.47 -21.19 -16.20
CA ASN A 482 -8.88 -21.89 -17.41
C ASN A 482 -7.77 -22.77 -18.04
N ARG A 483 -6.48 -22.47 -17.78
CA ARG A 483 -5.34 -23.14 -18.44
C ARG A 483 -5.33 -24.64 -18.23
N ARG A 484 -5.69 -25.10 -17.03
CA ARG A 484 -5.76 -26.54 -16.71
C ARG A 484 -6.79 -27.27 -17.56
N PHE A 485 -7.82 -26.60 -18.06
CA PHE A 485 -8.89 -27.21 -18.87
C PHE A 485 -8.59 -27.28 -20.36
N SER A 486 -7.47 -26.73 -20.83
CA SER A 486 -7.12 -26.83 -22.25
C SER A 486 -6.90 -28.29 -22.68
N PRO A 487 -7.28 -28.68 -23.91
CA PRO A 487 -7.14 -30.06 -24.38
C PRO A 487 -5.71 -30.63 -24.25
N GLN A 488 -4.71 -29.77 -24.45
CA GLN A 488 -3.30 -30.15 -24.36
C GLN A 488 -2.85 -30.34 -22.93
N VAL A 489 -3.26 -29.47 -21.99
CA VAL A 489 -2.92 -29.64 -20.58
C VAL A 489 -3.63 -30.86 -19.99
N GLN A 490 -4.88 -31.14 -20.38
CA GLN A 490 -5.56 -32.39 -20.01
C GLN A 490 -4.79 -33.62 -20.51
N LYS A 491 -4.27 -33.57 -21.75
CA LYS A 491 -3.39 -34.63 -22.27
C LYS A 491 -2.08 -34.72 -21.49
N MET A 492 -1.44 -33.61 -21.14
CA MET A 492 -0.22 -33.58 -20.31
C MET A 492 -0.47 -34.18 -18.94
N LYS A 493 -1.56 -33.81 -18.27
CA LYS A 493 -1.93 -34.37 -16.96
C LYS A 493 -2.11 -35.88 -17.03
N ALA A 494 -2.85 -36.39 -18.01
CA ALA A 494 -3.05 -37.83 -18.19
C ALA A 494 -1.72 -38.59 -18.39
N LEU A 495 -0.78 -38.00 -19.14
CA LEU A 495 0.55 -38.58 -19.37
C LEU A 495 1.45 -38.53 -18.12
N LEU A 496 1.42 -37.43 -17.38
CA LEU A 496 2.26 -37.20 -16.19
C LEU A 496 1.74 -37.96 -14.96
N SER A 497 0.43 -38.15 -14.81
CA SER A 497 -0.16 -38.91 -13.71
C SER A 497 0.24 -40.39 -13.70
N ALA A 498 0.65 -40.94 -14.84
CA ALA A 498 1.21 -42.29 -14.95
C ALA A 498 2.66 -42.38 -14.47
N VAL A 499 3.36 -41.24 -14.29
CA VAL A 499 4.75 -41.17 -13.84
C VAL A 499 4.79 -40.88 -12.34
N LYS A 500 5.41 -41.77 -11.57
CA LYS A 500 5.54 -41.66 -10.11
C LYS A 500 6.77 -40.88 -9.64
N GLU A 501 7.75 -40.68 -10.51
CA GLU A 501 8.95 -39.89 -10.19
C GLU A 501 8.63 -38.38 -10.07
N PRO A 502 9.43 -37.63 -9.30
CA PRO A 502 9.38 -36.16 -9.26
C PRO A 502 9.51 -35.54 -10.65
N LYS A 503 8.85 -34.40 -10.85
CA LYS A 503 8.80 -33.68 -12.12
C LYS A 503 9.58 -32.37 -11.99
N SER A 504 10.23 -31.97 -13.08
CA SER A 504 10.85 -30.64 -13.18
C SER A 504 10.09 -29.80 -14.20
N PHE A 505 9.69 -28.58 -13.82
CA PHE A 505 8.93 -27.67 -14.69
C PHE A 505 9.73 -26.43 -15.09
N ILE A 506 9.58 -26.03 -16.35
CA ILE A 506 9.97 -24.70 -16.83
C ILE A 506 8.75 -24.10 -17.53
N MET A 507 8.25 -22.98 -17.01
CA MET A 507 7.13 -22.25 -17.63
C MET A 507 7.58 -20.84 -17.96
N THR A 508 7.48 -20.43 -19.22
CA THR A 508 7.93 -19.10 -19.69
C THR A 508 6.79 -18.33 -20.31
N MET A 509 6.54 -17.13 -19.78
CA MET A 509 5.42 -16.25 -20.15
C MET A 509 5.99 -14.93 -20.65
N ASN A 510 5.86 -14.67 -21.94
CA ASN A 510 6.14 -13.39 -22.58
C ASN A 510 4.85 -12.56 -22.65
N ALA A 511 4.49 -11.93 -21.53
CA ALA A 511 3.20 -11.28 -21.33
C ALA A 511 3.10 -9.90 -22.02
N GLY A 512 4.22 -9.32 -22.45
CA GLY A 512 4.33 -7.96 -23.01
C GLY A 512 4.08 -6.85 -21.98
N ALA A 513 4.47 -5.61 -22.26
CA ALA A 513 4.33 -4.50 -21.31
C ALA A 513 2.87 -4.00 -21.20
N ILE A 514 2.47 -3.56 -20.00
CA ILE A 514 1.23 -2.81 -19.76
C ILE A 514 1.63 -1.38 -19.34
N PRO A 515 0.95 -0.33 -19.84
CA PRO A 515 1.21 1.05 -19.43
C PRO A 515 1.13 1.24 -17.91
N ALA A 516 2.00 2.09 -17.34
CA ALA A 516 2.09 2.34 -15.90
C ALA A 516 0.78 2.90 -15.29
N ASN A 517 -0.01 3.64 -16.08
CA ASN A 517 -1.29 4.21 -15.66
C ASN A 517 -2.49 3.26 -15.83
N HIS A 518 -2.26 2.00 -16.20
CA HIS A 518 -3.33 1.03 -16.33
C HIS A 518 -3.73 0.51 -14.94
N TRP A 519 -5.03 0.33 -14.69
CA TRP A 519 -5.59 -0.08 -13.39
C TRP A 519 -4.97 -1.37 -12.81
N THR A 520 -4.44 -2.26 -13.65
CA THR A 520 -3.76 -3.48 -13.16
C THR A 520 -2.47 -3.18 -12.40
N GLN A 521 -1.83 -2.04 -12.67
CA GLN A 521 -0.61 -1.59 -11.99
C GLN A 521 -0.90 -0.87 -10.68
N ASP A 522 -2.17 -0.49 -10.44
CA ASP A 522 -2.58 0.05 -9.14
C ASP A 522 -2.55 -1.11 -8.12
N PRO A 523 -1.74 -1.03 -7.06
CA PRO A 523 -1.65 -2.09 -6.06
C PRO A 523 -2.98 -2.40 -5.37
N SER A 524 -3.82 -1.38 -5.16
CA SER A 524 -5.10 -1.51 -4.44
C SER A 524 -6.23 -2.03 -5.32
N VAL A 525 -6.19 -1.76 -6.63
CA VAL A 525 -7.25 -2.17 -7.56
C VAL A 525 -6.89 -3.44 -8.33
N GLY A 526 -5.64 -3.52 -8.80
CA GLY A 526 -5.14 -4.55 -9.68
C GLY A 526 -4.20 -5.55 -9.03
N GLY A 527 -3.45 -5.14 -8.00
CA GLY A 527 -2.46 -5.96 -7.32
C GLY A 527 -1.19 -6.23 -8.15
N GLY A 528 -1.01 -5.55 -9.28
CA GLY A 528 0.08 -5.84 -10.21
C GLY A 528 -0.15 -7.13 -11.02
N ARG A 529 0.74 -7.38 -11.98
CA ARG A 529 0.52 -8.49 -12.91
C ARG A 529 0.87 -9.86 -12.37
N ILE A 530 1.76 -9.93 -11.38
CA ILE A 530 2.13 -11.21 -10.77
C ILE A 530 0.92 -11.79 -10.01
N ILE A 531 0.31 -11.01 -9.12
CA ILE A 531 -0.93 -11.41 -8.42
C ILE A 531 -2.05 -11.69 -9.43
N GLY A 532 -2.22 -10.78 -10.39
CA GLY A 532 -3.31 -10.86 -11.37
C GLY A 532 -3.18 -11.95 -12.44
N GLU A 533 -1.99 -12.40 -12.85
CA GLU A 533 -1.84 -13.33 -13.99
C GLU A 533 -0.91 -14.52 -13.72
N ALA A 534 0.16 -14.39 -12.92
CA ALA A 534 1.04 -15.51 -12.64
C ALA A 534 0.35 -16.60 -11.80
N CYS A 535 -0.72 -16.25 -11.06
CA CYS A 535 -1.59 -17.19 -10.37
C CYS A 535 -2.14 -18.31 -11.28
N HIS A 536 -2.36 -18.05 -12.58
CA HIS A 536 -2.70 -19.10 -13.54
C HIS A 536 -1.65 -20.20 -13.67
N PHE A 537 -0.37 -19.85 -13.54
CA PHE A 537 0.74 -20.75 -13.78
C PHE A 537 1.18 -21.46 -12.50
N ILE A 538 0.95 -20.84 -11.34
CA ILE A 538 1.04 -21.50 -10.04
C ILE A 538 -0.02 -22.60 -9.97
N ASP A 539 -1.27 -22.26 -10.30
CA ASP A 539 -2.36 -23.22 -10.45
C ASP A 539 -1.99 -24.35 -11.43
N LEU A 540 -1.52 -23.99 -12.62
CA LEU A 540 -1.19 -24.98 -13.66
C LEU A 540 -0.04 -25.91 -13.23
N MET A 541 1.00 -25.38 -12.59
CA MET A 541 2.12 -26.18 -12.11
C MET A 541 1.68 -27.11 -10.97
N ARG A 542 0.89 -26.58 -10.03
CA ARG A 542 0.27 -27.35 -8.94
C ARG A 542 -0.65 -28.46 -9.47
N PHE A 543 -1.41 -28.18 -10.52
CA PHE A 543 -2.25 -29.17 -11.21
C PHE A 543 -1.43 -30.27 -11.87
N LEU A 544 -0.38 -29.91 -12.63
CA LEU A 544 0.45 -30.87 -13.36
C LEU A 544 1.35 -31.70 -12.42
N ALA A 545 1.87 -31.10 -11.35
CA ALA A 545 2.57 -31.81 -10.28
C ALA A 545 1.63 -32.81 -9.60
N GLY A 546 0.40 -32.37 -9.27
CA GLY A 546 -0.56 -33.19 -8.55
C GLY A 546 -0.19 -33.44 -7.08
N SER A 547 0.61 -32.54 -6.50
CA SER A 547 1.15 -32.60 -5.14
C SER A 547 1.16 -31.19 -4.53
N LYS A 548 1.09 -31.05 -3.20
CA LYS A 548 1.00 -29.76 -2.49
C LYS A 548 2.27 -28.93 -2.63
N ILE A 549 2.13 -27.61 -2.66
CA ILE A 549 3.23 -26.63 -2.62
C ILE A 549 3.78 -26.60 -1.20
N VAL A 550 5.09 -26.80 -1.04
CA VAL A 550 5.78 -26.79 0.27
C VAL A 550 6.83 -25.69 0.38
N SER A 551 7.26 -25.10 -0.74
CA SER A 551 8.21 -23.99 -0.75
C SER A 551 8.01 -23.06 -1.95
N ILE A 552 8.35 -21.78 -1.74
CA ILE A 552 8.40 -20.76 -2.79
C ILE A 552 9.67 -19.90 -2.62
N GLN A 553 10.27 -19.54 -3.75
CA GLN A 553 11.27 -18.48 -3.85
C GLN A 553 10.92 -17.63 -5.07
N ALA A 554 10.95 -16.30 -4.96
CA ALA A 554 10.76 -15.44 -6.12
C ALA A 554 11.83 -14.33 -6.18
N ARG A 555 12.12 -13.91 -7.41
CA ARG A 555 13.00 -12.77 -7.69
C ARG A 555 12.37 -11.95 -8.80
N ARG A 556 12.03 -10.68 -8.52
CA ARG A 556 11.63 -9.74 -9.56
C ARG A 556 12.84 -9.12 -10.25
N MET A 557 12.60 -8.49 -11.40
CA MET A 557 13.57 -7.62 -12.06
C MET A 557 13.93 -6.46 -11.13
N GLY A 558 15.23 -6.15 -11.03
CA GLY A 558 15.71 -5.07 -10.18
C GLY A 558 15.31 -3.69 -10.71
N ASP A 559 15.16 -2.73 -9.80
CA ASP A 559 14.75 -1.38 -10.17
C ASP A 559 15.84 -0.67 -10.98
N THR A 560 15.40 0.02 -12.03
CA THR A 560 16.27 0.80 -12.90
C THR A 560 15.48 1.94 -13.53
N PRO A 561 16.04 3.15 -13.64
CA PRO A 561 15.38 4.27 -14.31
C PRO A 561 14.99 3.98 -15.78
N ALA A 562 15.63 3.00 -16.40
CA ALA A 562 15.35 2.60 -17.78
C ALA A 562 14.03 1.81 -17.95
N VAL A 563 13.44 1.30 -16.86
CA VAL A 563 12.25 0.45 -16.89
C VAL A 563 11.24 0.97 -15.87
N ALA A 564 10.15 1.57 -16.36
CA ALA A 564 9.15 2.21 -15.50
C ALA A 564 8.41 1.25 -14.55
N ILE A 565 8.20 -0.01 -14.96
CA ILE A 565 7.51 -1.04 -14.17
C ILE A 565 8.40 -2.28 -14.15
N THR A 566 8.92 -2.69 -13.01
CA THR A 566 9.83 -3.84 -12.87
C THR A 566 9.12 -5.05 -12.27
N GLU A 567 8.05 -4.82 -11.52
CA GLU A 567 7.24 -5.76 -10.73
C GLU A 567 6.55 -6.81 -11.60
N ASP A 568 6.26 -6.48 -12.86
CA ASP A 568 5.65 -7.38 -13.85
C ASP A 568 6.62 -8.45 -14.41
N LYS A 569 7.84 -8.52 -13.90
CA LYS A 569 8.91 -9.39 -14.41
C LYS A 569 9.50 -10.15 -13.24
N ALA A 570 9.19 -11.44 -13.11
CA ALA A 570 9.65 -12.26 -12.00
C ALA A 570 9.99 -13.69 -12.43
N ALA A 571 11.01 -14.26 -11.78
CA ALA A 571 11.23 -15.69 -11.70
C ALA A 571 10.65 -16.20 -10.38
N ILE A 572 9.74 -17.17 -10.43
CA ILE A 572 9.06 -17.77 -9.28
C ILE A 572 9.36 -19.27 -9.29
N THR A 573 10.03 -19.78 -8.28
CA THR A 573 10.35 -21.20 -8.11
C THR A 573 9.46 -21.81 -7.03
N LEU A 574 8.83 -22.94 -7.35
CA LEU A 574 7.95 -23.70 -6.46
C LEU A 574 8.55 -25.08 -6.18
N GLY A 575 8.46 -25.54 -4.93
CA GLY A 575 8.74 -26.92 -4.53
C GLY A 575 7.46 -27.63 -4.06
N PHE A 576 7.36 -28.94 -4.34
CA PHE A 576 6.19 -29.77 -4.05
C PHE A 576 6.51 -30.93 -3.11
N GLU A 577 5.51 -31.41 -2.38
CA GLU A 577 5.61 -32.49 -1.38
C GLU A 577 6.13 -33.82 -1.97
N ASP A 578 5.83 -34.13 -3.24
CA ASP A 578 6.34 -35.31 -3.95
C ASP A 578 7.80 -35.18 -4.41
N GLY A 579 8.47 -34.08 -4.05
CA GLY A 579 9.84 -33.74 -4.47
C GLY A 579 9.92 -33.07 -5.84
N SER A 580 8.81 -32.86 -6.55
CA SER A 580 8.80 -32.08 -7.79
C SER A 580 9.18 -30.62 -7.51
N PHE A 581 9.71 -29.94 -8.52
CA PHE A 581 9.99 -28.50 -8.43
C PHE A 581 9.92 -27.85 -9.80
N GLY A 582 9.81 -26.52 -9.85
CA GLY A 582 9.95 -25.83 -11.12
C GLY A 582 9.87 -24.33 -11.04
N THR A 583 10.17 -23.69 -12.16
CA THR A 583 10.26 -22.23 -12.24
C THR A 583 9.28 -21.67 -13.27
N ILE A 584 8.58 -20.62 -12.85
CA ILE A 584 7.73 -19.75 -13.67
C ILE A 584 8.54 -18.49 -13.96
N LEU A 585 8.91 -18.29 -15.21
CA LEU A 585 9.50 -17.05 -15.73
C LEU A 585 8.37 -16.19 -16.29
N TYR A 586 7.88 -15.25 -15.50
CA TYR A 586 6.86 -14.30 -15.91
C TYR A 586 7.51 -13.00 -16.37
N LEU A 587 7.45 -12.69 -17.66
CA LEU A 587 8.25 -11.64 -18.29
C LEU A 587 7.36 -10.69 -19.12
N ALA A 588 7.49 -9.39 -18.88
CA ALA A 588 6.77 -8.34 -19.61
C ALA A 588 7.66 -7.51 -20.56
N ASN A 589 8.89 -7.95 -20.82
CA ASN A 589 9.90 -7.23 -21.61
C ASN A 589 10.30 -7.92 -22.93
N GLY A 590 9.68 -9.03 -23.30
CA GLY A 590 9.96 -9.72 -24.57
C GLY A 590 9.23 -9.09 -25.76
N ALA A 591 9.77 -9.30 -26.96
CA ALA A 591 9.15 -8.87 -28.20
C ALA A 591 7.85 -9.64 -28.46
N SER A 592 6.84 -8.97 -28.99
CA SER A 592 5.54 -9.59 -29.30
C SER A 592 5.59 -10.63 -30.44
N SER A 593 6.66 -10.64 -31.23
CA SER A 593 6.94 -11.69 -32.23
C SER A 593 7.33 -13.03 -31.59
N PHE A 594 7.74 -13.05 -30.31
CA PHE A 594 8.03 -14.27 -29.58
C PHE A 594 6.74 -14.85 -28.95
N PRO A 595 6.52 -16.18 -29.00
CA PRO A 595 5.32 -16.81 -28.45
C PRO A 595 5.03 -16.42 -27.00
N LYS A 596 3.75 -16.19 -26.68
CA LYS A 596 3.32 -15.68 -25.37
C LYS A 596 3.57 -16.66 -24.22
N GLU A 597 3.35 -17.96 -24.41
CA GLU A 597 3.41 -18.95 -23.34
C GLU A 597 4.09 -20.23 -23.80
N ARG A 598 4.98 -20.78 -22.98
CA ARG A 598 5.60 -22.09 -23.14
C ARG A 598 5.62 -22.84 -21.81
N VAL A 599 5.29 -24.13 -21.84
CA VAL A 599 5.37 -25.02 -20.67
C VAL A 599 6.16 -26.25 -21.04
N GLU A 600 7.17 -26.57 -20.24
CA GLU A 600 8.05 -27.74 -20.40
C GLU A 600 8.07 -28.54 -19.11
N VAL A 601 7.90 -29.86 -19.23
CA VAL A 601 7.89 -30.78 -18.09
C VAL A 601 8.81 -31.96 -18.38
N PHE A 602 9.76 -32.20 -17.47
CA PHE A 602 10.74 -33.29 -17.54
C PHE A 602 10.42 -34.31 -16.46
N ALA A 603 10.34 -35.59 -16.82
CA ALA A 603 10.15 -36.68 -15.86
C ALA A 603 10.59 -38.03 -16.44
N ALA A 604 11.33 -38.82 -15.67
CA ALA A 604 11.67 -40.22 -15.99
C ALA A 604 12.25 -40.44 -17.41
N GLY A 605 13.19 -39.59 -17.84
CA GLY A 605 13.83 -39.66 -19.16
C GLY A 605 12.99 -39.15 -20.33
N ARG A 606 11.89 -38.45 -20.06
CA ARG A 606 10.92 -38.00 -21.06
C ARG A 606 10.60 -36.52 -20.90
N VAL A 607 10.16 -35.86 -21.98
CA VAL A 607 9.82 -34.42 -21.98
C VAL A 607 8.49 -34.14 -22.68
N LEU A 608 7.67 -33.26 -22.09
CA LEU A 608 6.49 -32.67 -22.73
C LEU A 608 6.71 -31.16 -22.92
N GLN A 609 6.48 -30.65 -24.13
CA GLN A 609 6.60 -29.23 -24.46
C GLN A 609 5.30 -28.72 -25.08
N LEU A 610 4.68 -27.73 -24.43
CA LEU A 610 3.49 -27.04 -24.90
C LEU A 610 3.83 -25.60 -25.31
N ASP A 611 3.64 -25.29 -26.59
CA ASP A 611 3.77 -23.94 -27.14
C ASP A 611 2.39 -23.29 -27.33
N ASN A 612 2.17 -22.22 -26.58
CA ASN A 612 1.10 -21.24 -26.73
C ASN A 612 -0.31 -21.85 -26.85
N PHE A 613 -0.56 -22.98 -26.17
CA PHE A 613 -1.84 -23.70 -26.22
C PHE A 613 -2.29 -24.01 -27.67
N ARG A 614 -1.31 -24.30 -28.54
CA ARG A 614 -1.48 -24.64 -29.96
C ARG A 614 -0.73 -25.89 -30.37
N LYS A 615 0.49 -26.10 -29.85
CA LYS A 615 1.31 -27.26 -30.20
C LYS A 615 1.84 -27.94 -28.95
N LEU A 616 1.45 -29.18 -28.71
CA LEU A 616 2.04 -30.05 -27.70
C LEU A 616 2.92 -31.09 -28.39
N LYS A 617 4.15 -31.28 -27.91
CA LYS A 617 5.08 -32.33 -28.36
C LYS A 617 5.52 -33.18 -27.19
N GLY A 618 5.68 -34.47 -27.44
CA GLY A 618 6.30 -35.42 -26.52
C GLY A 618 7.63 -35.92 -27.07
N PHE A 619 8.64 -35.96 -26.21
CA PHE A 619 9.96 -36.53 -26.50
C PHE A 619 10.19 -37.71 -25.55
N GLY A 620 10.53 -38.88 -26.11
CA GLY A 620 10.69 -40.10 -25.32
C GLY A 620 9.39 -40.65 -24.71
N TRP A 621 8.21 -40.19 -25.15
CA TRP A 621 6.91 -40.60 -24.62
C TRP A 621 6.32 -41.78 -25.41
N PRO A 622 6.20 -42.99 -24.83
CA PRO A 622 5.62 -44.13 -25.54
C PRO A 622 4.17 -43.86 -25.93
N GLY A 623 3.81 -44.10 -27.20
CA GLY A 623 2.45 -43.91 -27.70
C GLY A 623 1.98 -42.46 -27.83
N PHE A 624 2.84 -41.47 -27.62
CA PHE A 624 2.49 -40.05 -27.81
C PHE A 624 3.64 -39.23 -28.41
N SER A 625 3.38 -38.55 -29.53
CA SER A 625 4.36 -37.70 -30.19
C SER A 625 3.95 -36.22 -30.28
N LYS A 626 2.70 -35.92 -30.61
CA LYS A 626 2.21 -34.54 -30.71
C LYS A 626 0.68 -34.41 -30.59
N LEU A 627 0.22 -33.22 -30.20
CA LEU A 627 -1.18 -32.77 -30.28
C LEU A 627 -1.22 -31.29 -30.68
N ASN A 628 -1.56 -31.02 -31.94
CA ASN A 628 -1.62 -29.66 -32.50
C ASN A 628 -3.05 -29.23 -32.79
N LEU A 629 -3.36 -27.97 -32.52
CA LEU A 629 -4.65 -27.35 -32.81
C LEU A 629 -4.49 -26.29 -33.90
N TRP A 630 -5.52 -26.15 -34.74
CA TRP A 630 -5.58 -25.13 -35.80
C TRP A 630 -5.75 -23.70 -35.23
N LYS A 631 -6.46 -23.58 -34.12
CA LYS A 631 -6.66 -22.34 -33.37
C LYS A 631 -6.17 -22.52 -31.94
N GLN A 632 -5.79 -21.42 -31.29
CA GLN A 632 -5.42 -21.46 -29.88
C GLN A 632 -6.64 -21.85 -29.03
N ASN A 633 -6.47 -22.77 -28.09
CA ASN A 633 -7.48 -23.09 -27.11
C ASN A 633 -6.86 -23.13 -25.71
N LYS A 634 -7.11 -22.10 -24.91
CA LYS A 634 -6.60 -21.98 -23.53
C LYS A 634 -7.54 -22.60 -22.49
N GLY A 635 -8.63 -23.25 -22.89
CA GLY A 635 -9.55 -23.93 -22.00
C GLY A 635 -10.67 -23.07 -21.43
N GLN A 636 -10.99 -21.89 -21.99
CA GLN A 636 -12.05 -21.04 -21.42
C GLN A 636 -13.43 -21.68 -21.47
N SER A 637 -13.81 -22.21 -22.64
CA SER A 637 -15.12 -22.85 -22.82
C SER A 637 -15.23 -24.13 -22.00
N GLU A 638 -14.15 -24.91 -21.93
CA GLU A 638 -14.06 -26.14 -21.15
C GLU A 638 -14.12 -25.85 -19.64
N CYS A 639 -13.48 -24.77 -19.18
CA CYS A 639 -13.55 -24.30 -17.80
C CYS A 639 -14.99 -23.93 -17.39
N ALA A 640 -15.68 -23.13 -18.22
CA ALA A 640 -17.08 -22.77 -17.98
C ALA A 640 -17.99 -24.01 -18.03
N ALA A 641 -17.82 -24.90 -19.01
CA ALA A 641 -18.59 -26.13 -19.13
C ALA A 641 -18.39 -27.07 -17.93
N ALA A 642 -17.15 -27.23 -17.44
CA ALA A 642 -16.85 -28.04 -16.27
C ALA A 642 -17.52 -27.49 -15.00
N PHE A 643 -17.52 -26.16 -14.83
CA PHE A 643 -18.21 -25.51 -13.71
C PHE A 643 -19.74 -25.71 -13.78
N LEU A 644 -20.36 -25.42 -14.92
CA LEU A 644 -21.80 -25.56 -15.10
C LEU A 644 -22.27 -27.02 -14.98
N ALA A 645 -21.47 -27.96 -15.48
CA ALA A 645 -21.74 -29.39 -15.33
C ALA A 645 -21.64 -29.86 -13.87
N ALA A 646 -20.72 -29.29 -13.08
CA ALA A 646 -20.62 -29.60 -11.65
C ALA A 646 -21.88 -29.13 -10.90
N VAL A 647 -22.33 -27.90 -11.18
CA VAL A 647 -23.58 -27.34 -10.63
C VAL A 647 -24.79 -28.20 -11.03
N GLN A 648 -24.96 -28.52 -12.31
CA GLN A 648 -26.13 -29.25 -12.80
C GLN A 648 -26.19 -30.70 -12.29
N ASN A 649 -25.05 -31.38 -12.18
CA ASN A 649 -25.00 -32.80 -11.84
C ASN A 649 -24.71 -33.06 -10.34
N GLY A 650 -24.49 -32.02 -9.54
CA GLY A 650 -24.05 -32.15 -8.14
C GLY A 650 -22.70 -32.86 -7.99
N ALA A 651 -21.85 -32.78 -9.02
CA ALA A 651 -20.54 -33.45 -9.05
C ALA A 651 -19.49 -32.67 -8.23
N VAL A 652 -18.34 -33.28 -7.93
CA VAL A 652 -17.24 -32.60 -7.23
C VAL A 652 -16.79 -31.37 -8.01
N THR A 653 -16.55 -30.24 -7.32
CA THR A 653 -16.03 -29.03 -7.95
C THR A 653 -14.73 -29.34 -8.73
N PRO A 654 -14.59 -28.90 -9.99
CA PRO A 654 -13.44 -29.26 -10.83
C PRO A 654 -12.07 -28.85 -10.28
N ILE A 655 -12.03 -27.85 -9.41
CA ILE A 655 -10.87 -27.45 -8.60
C ILE A 655 -11.34 -27.49 -7.15
N THR A 656 -10.61 -28.17 -6.27
CA THR A 656 -10.99 -28.23 -4.85
C THR A 656 -10.76 -26.88 -4.18
N SER A 657 -11.55 -26.57 -3.14
CA SER A 657 -11.37 -25.36 -2.33
C SER A 657 -9.96 -25.27 -1.75
N ASP A 658 -9.42 -26.40 -1.29
CA ASP A 658 -8.08 -26.48 -0.72
C ASP A 658 -7.00 -26.07 -1.75
N GLU A 659 -7.12 -26.50 -3.02
CA GLU A 659 -6.21 -26.06 -4.07
C GLU A 659 -6.35 -24.57 -4.38
N ILE A 660 -7.59 -24.07 -4.41
CA ILE A 660 -7.86 -22.65 -4.67
C ILE A 660 -7.21 -21.78 -3.58
N PHE A 661 -7.42 -22.11 -2.32
CA PHE A 661 -6.88 -21.36 -1.19
C PHE A 661 -5.36 -21.53 -1.06
N GLU A 662 -4.83 -22.73 -1.31
CA GLU A 662 -3.38 -22.98 -1.38
C GLU A 662 -2.71 -22.06 -2.42
N VAL A 663 -3.23 -22.02 -3.66
CA VAL A 663 -2.69 -21.16 -4.72
C VAL A 663 -2.81 -19.68 -4.37
N ALA A 664 -3.92 -19.26 -3.75
CA ALA A 664 -4.14 -17.86 -3.37
C ALA A 664 -3.26 -17.38 -2.19
N ARG A 665 -2.79 -18.30 -1.32
CA ARG A 665 -1.95 -17.98 -0.15
C ARG A 665 -0.46 -17.81 -0.45
N VAL A 666 -0.03 -18.12 -1.68
CA VAL A 666 1.37 -18.05 -2.07
C VAL A 666 1.90 -16.61 -1.95
N ARG A 667 2.90 -16.39 -1.10
CA ARG A 667 3.54 -15.08 -0.87
C ARG A 667 4.82 -14.95 -1.72
N TYR A 668 4.87 -13.92 -2.56
CA TYR A 668 5.90 -13.75 -3.59
C TYR A 668 7.15 -13.03 -3.09
N PHE A 669 6.98 -11.93 -2.36
CA PHE A 669 8.03 -11.01 -1.98
C PHE A 669 7.91 -10.70 -0.49
N GLY A 670 9.04 -10.65 0.24
CA GLY A 670 9.04 -10.15 1.63
C GLY A 670 8.46 -8.73 1.68
N PHE A 671 7.91 -8.32 2.83
CA PHE A 671 7.05 -7.13 2.95
C PHE A 671 7.69 -5.82 2.45
N TRP A 672 9.02 -5.74 2.42
CA TRP A 672 9.77 -4.65 1.77
C TRP A 672 10.87 -5.21 0.88
N GLU A 673 10.81 -4.93 -0.41
CA GLU A 673 11.89 -5.21 -1.34
C GLU A 673 12.74 -3.95 -1.52
N CYS A 674 13.92 -3.92 -0.90
CA CYS A 674 14.97 -3.00 -1.34
C CYS A 674 15.79 -3.72 -2.43
N PRO A 675 15.76 -3.28 -3.70
CA PRO A 675 16.58 -3.86 -4.76
C PRO A 675 18.06 -3.64 -4.42
N VAL A 676 18.74 -4.66 -3.91
CA VAL A 676 20.20 -4.65 -3.92
C VAL A 676 20.64 -4.85 -5.37
N SER A 677 20.84 -3.73 -6.06
CA SER A 677 21.41 -3.68 -7.41
C SER A 677 22.94 -3.60 -7.34
N ASP A 678 23.64 -3.75 -8.46
CA ASP A 678 25.07 -3.43 -8.47
C ASP A 678 25.31 -1.91 -8.35
N ALA A 679 24.29 -1.08 -8.64
CA ALA A 679 24.34 0.37 -8.53
C ALA A 679 23.99 0.84 -7.10
N PRO A 680 24.65 1.92 -6.63
CA PRO A 680 24.33 2.57 -5.36
C PRO A 680 22.86 3.04 -5.30
N PRO A 681 22.20 2.98 -4.12
CA PRO A 681 20.86 3.52 -3.95
C PRO A 681 20.87 5.06 -3.95
N ASP A 682 19.71 5.70 -4.15
CA ASP A 682 19.56 7.12 -3.85
C ASP A 682 19.57 7.32 -2.33
N TRP A 683 20.69 7.83 -1.81
CA TRP A 683 20.92 8.05 -0.38
C TRP A 683 19.97 9.05 0.28
N HIS A 684 19.14 9.75 -0.49
CA HIS A 684 18.18 10.74 -0.01
C HIS A 684 16.73 10.34 -0.25
N LEU A 685 16.49 9.15 -0.80
CA LEU A 685 15.16 8.59 -1.02
C LEU A 685 14.71 7.84 0.24
N ASN A 686 13.50 8.13 0.72
CA ASN A 686 12.84 7.24 1.67
C ASN A 686 12.30 6.02 0.89
N PRO A 687 12.85 4.82 1.10
CA PRO A 687 12.51 3.64 0.31
C PRO A 687 11.09 3.12 0.57
N LEU A 688 10.44 3.57 1.66
CA LEU A 688 9.13 3.06 2.05
C LEU A 688 7.96 3.83 1.41
N ASN A 689 8.19 5.09 1.01
CA ASN A 689 7.17 5.93 0.38
C ASN A 689 7.61 6.55 -0.95
N GLY A 690 8.85 6.31 -1.39
CA GLY A 690 9.40 6.85 -2.64
C GLY A 690 9.63 8.36 -2.63
N VAL A 691 9.55 9.02 -1.46
CA VAL A 691 9.74 10.47 -1.35
C VAL A 691 11.20 10.79 -1.10
N ARG A 692 11.76 11.67 -1.92
CA ARG A 692 13.13 12.17 -1.77
C ARG A 692 13.18 13.37 -0.83
N VAL A 693 14.22 13.47 -0.01
CA VAL A 693 14.45 14.64 0.86
C VAL A 693 14.57 15.91 0.01
N PRO A 694 13.78 16.96 0.30
CA PRO A 694 13.91 18.24 -0.39
C PRO A 694 15.23 18.91 0.01
N ASP A 695 15.95 19.45 -0.97
CA ASP A 695 17.23 20.14 -0.77
C ASP A 695 18.25 19.33 0.07
N PRO A 696 18.71 18.15 -0.43
CA PRO A 696 19.65 17.30 0.31
C PRO A 696 21.04 17.93 0.48
N GLY A 697 21.33 19.04 -0.19
CA GLY A 697 22.58 19.80 -0.02
C GLY A 697 22.55 20.78 1.16
N ARG A 698 21.40 20.95 1.81
CA ARG A 698 21.22 21.88 2.93
C ARG A 698 22.08 21.52 4.13
N GLU A 699 22.42 22.50 4.95
CA GLU A 699 23.14 22.27 6.20
C GLU A 699 22.37 21.33 7.14
N TRP A 700 23.04 20.29 7.65
CA TRP A 700 22.38 19.17 8.33
C TRP A 700 21.51 19.59 9.54
N TRP A 701 21.87 20.67 10.24
CA TRP A 701 21.16 21.15 11.43
C TRP A 701 19.83 21.85 11.10
N ARG A 702 19.57 22.17 9.83
CA ARG A 702 18.32 22.77 9.35
C ARG A 702 17.31 21.74 8.87
N ILE A 703 17.69 20.46 8.83
CA ILE A 703 16.82 19.36 8.39
C ILE A 703 16.04 18.86 9.61
N PRO A 704 14.70 18.79 9.57
CA PRO A 704 13.90 18.26 10.68
C PRO A 704 14.09 16.75 10.84
N ASP A 705 13.96 16.23 12.06
CA ASP A 705 13.96 14.77 12.34
C ASP A 705 12.67 14.10 11.85
N PHE A 706 11.57 14.84 11.83
CA PHE A 706 10.26 14.38 11.38
C PHE A 706 9.69 15.39 10.39
N ASP A 707 9.48 14.93 9.15
CA ASP A 707 8.84 15.71 8.10
C ASP A 707 7.59 14.97 7.64
N ALA A 708 6.43 15.63 7.63
CA ALA A 708 5.18 15.00 7.21
C ALA A 708 5.17 14.64 5.72
N ALA A 709 5.95 15.33 4.89
CA ALA A 709 6.07 15.06 3.46
C ALA A 709 7.03 13.91 3.17
N VAL A 710 8.15 13.83 3.91
CA VAL A 710 9.20 12.83 3.67
C VAL A 710 9.03 11.56 4.51
N GLY A 711 8.50 11.68 5.72
CA GLY A 711 8.35 10.59 6.69
C GLY A 711 9.41 10.61 7.79
N ASP A 712 9.61 9.45 8.43
CA ASP A 712 10.66 9.25 9.45
C ASP A 712 12.04 9.29 8.78
N ILE A 713 12.90 10.21 9.22
CA ILE A 713 14.26 10.35 8.66
C ILE A 713 15.09 9.08 8.85
N LYS A 714 14.75 8.23 9.83
CA LYS A 714 15.38 6.92 10.01
C LYS A 714 15.35 6.08 8.74
N ASN A 715 14.26 6.11 7.98
CA ASN A 715 14.11 5.31 6.76
C ASN A 715 15.12 5.72 5.67
N ILE A 716 15.62 6.96 5.72
CA ILE A 716 16.68 7.46 4.84
C ILE A 716 18.05 7.08 5.41
N TRP A 717 18.22 7.20 6.72
CA TRP A 717 19.48 6.85 7.40
C TRP A 717 19.85 5.37 7.25
N GLU A 718 18.88 4.45 7.22
CA GLU A 718 19.17 3.00 7.11
C GLU A 718 20.09 2.69 5.92
N ALA A 719 19.80 3.23 4.73
CA ALA A 719 20.66 3.02 3.56
C ALA A 719 22.10 3.55 3.78
N SER A 720 22.23 4.63 4.55
CA SER A 720 23.50 5.30 4.86
C SER A 720 24.15 4.81 6.17
N ARG A 721 23.74 3.67 6.73
CA ARG A 721 24.40 3.07 7.90
C ARG A 721 25.62 2.24 7.57
N PHE A 722 25.81 1.87 6.30
CA PHE A 722 26.92 1.04 5.82
C PHE A 722 26.88 -0.42 6.30
N ASP A 723 25.74 -0.93 6.74
CA ASP A 723 25.58 -2.36 7.04
C ASP A 723 25.87 -3.25 5.81
N TRP A 724 25.53 -2.76 4.61
CA TRP A 724 25.89 -3.33 3.32
C TRP A 724 27.40 -3.52 3.12
N THR A 725 28.26 -2.78 3.83
CA THR A 725 29.72 -3.00 3.75
C THR A 725 30.11 -4.36 4.32
N LEU A 726 29.42 -4.81 5.38
CA LEU A 726 29.63 -6.13 5.98
C LEU A 726 29.24 -7.23 5.00
N VAL A 727 28.08 -7.07 4.34
CA VAL A 727 27.58 -8.02 3.34
C VAL A 727 28.53 -8.13 2.15
N PHE A 728 29.04 -7.00 1.63
CA PHE A 728 30.00 -7.03 0.53
C PHE A 728 31.38 -7.55 0.96
N ALA A 729 31.77 -7.36 2.21
CA ALA A 729 32.95 -7.99 2.78
C ALA A 729 32.81 -9.52 2.82
N GLN A 730 31.70 -10.04 3.35
CA GLN A 730 31.38 -11.48 3.35
C GLN A 730 31.37 -12.04 1.92
N LYS A 731 30.72 -11.34 0.97
CA LYS A 731 30.71 -11.72 -0.45
C LYS A 731 32.11 -11.81 -1.04
N SER A 732 33.00 -10.88 -0.69
CA SER A 732 34.39 -10.88 -1.16
C SER A 732 35.15 -12.12 -0.68
N CYS A 733 34.91 -12.56 0.56
CA CYS A 733 35.54 -13.75 1.13
C CYS A 733 35.06 -15.08 0.51
N VAL A 734 33.82 -15.16 0.00
CA VAL A 734 33.19 -16.43 -0.41
C VAL A 734 33.38 -16.77 -1.90
N GLY A 735 33.64 -15.82 -2.82
CA GLY A 735 33.71 -16.22 -4.24
C GLY A 735 33.95 -15.18 -5.36
N GLY A 736 34.67 -14.07 -5.13
CA GLY A 736 35.28 -13.31 -6.24
C GLY A 736 35.44 -11.80 -6.04
N SER A 737 36.39 -11.21 -6.76
CA SER A 737 36.79 -9.78 -6.75
C SER A 737 35.69 -8.75 -7.01
N SER A 738 34.47 -9.19 -7.36
CA SER A 738 33.30 -8.32 -7.57
C SER A 738 32.81 -7.66 -6.28
N GLY A 739 32.92 -8.32 -5.11
CA GLY A 739 32.44 -7.77 -3.84
C GLY A 739 33.19 -6.53 -3.40
N THR A 740 34.53 -6.54 -3.51
CA THR A 740 35.37 -5.39 -3.15
C THR A 740 35.18 -4.22 -4.13
N ALA A 741 34.99 -4.52 -5.42
CA ALA A 741 34.69 -3.49 -6.43
C ALA A 741 33.35 -2.80 -6.15
N GLN A 742 32.31 -3.57 -5.81
CA GLN A 742 31.00 -3.03 -5.42
C GLN A 742 31.07 -2.20 -4.13
N LEU A 743 31.76 -2.71 -3.11
CA LEU A 743 32.00 -1.99 -1.86
C LEU A 743 32.64 -0.63 -2.11
N ASN A 744 33.74 -0.60 -2.87
CA ASN A 744 34.43 0.65 -3.19
C ASN A 744 33.58 1.58 -4.05
N GLY A 745 32.82 1.04 -5.01
CA GLY A 745 31.91 1.81 -5.86
C GLY A 745 30.81 2.51 -5.06
N TRP A 746 30.16 1.79 -4.13
CA TRP A 746 29.11 2.34 -3.28
C TRP A 746 29.66 3.35 -2.27
N LEU A 747 30.83 3.11 -1.68
CA LEU A 747 31.48 4.10 -0.81
C LEU A 747 31.85 5.37 -1.57
N ALA A 748 32.39 5.25 -2.78
CA ALA A 748 32.75 6.39 -3.62
C ALA A 748 31.50 7.21 -3.99
N ASP A 749 30.42 6.56 -4.41
CA ASP A 749 29.16 7.22 -4.72
C ASP A 749 28.55 7.92 -3.51
N TRP A 750 28.55 7.25 -2.35
CA TRP A 750 28.07 7.84 -1.11
C TRP A 750 28.86 9.12 -0.79
N CYS A 751 30.19 9.10 -0.89
CA CYS A 751 31.03 10.26 -0.64
C CYS A 751 30.74 11.44 -1.59
N VAL A 752 30.43 11.15 -2.86
CA VAL A 752 30.07 12.18 -3.85
C VAL A 752 28.71 12.79 -3.54
N ASN A 753 27.72 11.96 -3.22
CA ASN A 753 26.34 12.39 -3.03
C ASN A 753 26.04 12.94 -1.63
N ASN A 754 26.89 12.65 -0.64
CA ASN A 754 26.72 13.09 0.74
C ASN A 754 27.87 13.99 1.17
N PRO A 755 27.95 15.22 0.64
CA PRO A 755 29.03 16.14 0.98
C PRO A 755 29.11 16.34 2.50
N PRO A 756 30.32 16.44 3.06
CA PRO A 756 30.49 16.47 4.50
C PRO A 756 29.70 17.60 5.14
N TYR A 757 28.97 17.29 6.22
CA TYR A 757 28.17 18.25 6.97
C TYR A 757 26.97 18.85 6.21
N CYS A 758 26.54 18.22 5.12
CA CYS A 758 25.33 18.59 4.41
C CYS A 758 24.37 17.40 4.34
N GLY A 759 23.08 17.68 4.29
CA GLY A 759 22.08 16.65 4.08
C GLY A 759 21.73 15.80 5.30
N PRO A 760 20.72 14.94 5.14
CA PRO A 760 20.14 14.16 6.23
C PRO A 760 21.16 13.18 6.82
N ASN A 761 22.04 12.61 6.00
CA ASN A 761 22.96 11.52 6.39
C ASN A 761 24.10 11.98 7.33
N TRP A 762 24.31 13.29 7.46
CA TRP A 762 25.26 13.90 8.41
C TRP A 762 24.60 14.49 9.66
N LYS A 763 23.27 14.41 9.79
CA LYS A 763 22.53 15.05 10.88
C LYS A 763 22.76 14.43 12.25
N CYS A 764 22.85 13.10 12.33
CA CYS A 764 23.00 12.38 13.59
C CYS A 764 24.45 11.87 13.80
N GLY A 765 25.02 12.16 14.97
CA GLY A 765 26.37 11.69 15.35
C GLY A 765 26.44 10.17 15.52
N GLN A 766 25.37 9.54 16.02
CA GLN A 766 25.27 8.08 16.13
C GLN A 766 25.31 7.41 14.75
N GLU A 767 24.62 7.95 13.74
CA GLU A 767 24.63 7.40 12.38
C GLU A 767 26.03 7.49 11.76
N ALA A 768 26.73 8.61 11.95
CA ALA A 768 28.14 8.74 11.57
C ALA A 768 29.05 7.73 12.29
N SER A 769 28.71 7.39 13.54
CA SER A 769 29.47 6.43 14.34
C SER A 769 29.27 5.00 13.87
N ILE A 770 28.02 4.61 13.58
CA ILE A 770 27.68 3.28 13.04
C ILE A 770 28.45 3.03 11.73
N ARG A 771 28.55 4.02 10.84
CA ARG A 771 29.37 3.91 9.62
C ARG A 771 30.83 3.58 9.91
N VAL A 772 31.45 4.27 10.87
CA VAL A 772 32.86 3.99 11.26
C VAL A 772 33.00 2.56 11.78
N LEU A 773 32.05 2.11 12.61
CA LEU A 773 32.06 0.76 13.17
C LEU A 773 31.88 -0.33 12.09
N HIS A 774 30.96 -0.14 11.14
CA HIS A 774 30.78 -1.08 10.03
C HIS A 774 31.99 -1.13 9.08
N LEU A 775 32.60 0.02 8.78
CA LEU A 775 33.86 0.07 8.02
C LEU A 775 34.97 -0.71 8.73
N ALA A 776 35.09 -0.51 10.05
CA ALA A 776 36.06 -1.21 10.87
C ALA A 776 35.83 -2.74 10.85
N MET A 777 34.62 -3.20 11.10
CA MET A 777 34.32 -4.64 11.09
C MET A 777 34.46 -5.26 9.69
N SER A 778 34.07 -4.54 8.64
CA SER A 778 34.31 -4.97 7.24
C SER A 778 35.81 -5.13 6.97
N SER A 779 36.65 -4.22 7.45
CA SER A 779 38.11 -4.33 7.33
C SER A 779 38.69 -5.48 8.14
N VAL A 780 38.04 -5.91 9.22
CA VAL A 780 38.40 -7.13 9.97
C VAL A 780 38.05 -8.37 9.16
N ILE A 781 36.83 -8.45 8.61
CA ILE A 781 36.37 -9.57 7.77
C ILE A 781 37.29 -9.75 6.54
N LEU A 782 37.71 -8.64 5.93
CA LEU A 782 38.61 -8.64 4.78
C LEU A 782 40.10 -8.79 5.16
N GLU A 783 40.44 -8.82 6.45
CA GLU A 783 41.82 -8.83 6.95
C GLU A 783 42.67 -7.64 6.46
N GLN A 784 42.04 -6.49 6.22
CA GLN A 784 42.65 -5.27 5.65
C GLN A 784 42.84 -4.12 6.65
N PHE A 785 42.39 -4.29 7.90
CA PHE A 785 42.43 -3.24 8.92
C PHE A 785 43.85 -2.68 9.19
N ALA A 786 44.91 -3.48 8.99
CA ALA A 786 46.30 -3.07 9.24
C ALA A 786 46.90 -2.16 8.15
N HIS A 787 46.37 -2.22 6.93
CA HIS A 787 46.86 -1.45 5.78
C HIS A 787 45.69 -0.84 4.99
N PRO A 788 44.92 0.09 5.61
CA PRO A 788 43.77 0.69 4.95
C PRO A 788 44.19 1.60 3.80
N LEU A 789 43.31 1.73 2.79
CA LEU A 789 43.52 2.67 1.70
C LEU A 789 43.51 4.13 2.21
N PRO A 790 44.31 5.05 1.63
CA PRO A 790 44.32 6.46 2.06
C PRO A 790 42.94 7.12 2.08
N GLY A 791 42.10 6.87 1.07
CA GLY A 791 40.73 7.40 1.03
C GLY A 791 39.83 6.88 2.16
N LEU A 792 40.05 5.64 2.62
CA LEU A 792 39.33 5.09 3.78
C LEU A 792 39.78 5.77 5.07
N VAL A 793 41.09 6.01 5.24
CA VAL A 793 41.66 6.77 6.36
C VAL A 793 41.06 8.19 6.39
N ASP A 794 40.97 8.86 5.25
CA ASP A 794 40.37 10.19 5.13
C ASP A 794 38.87 10.17 5.48
N LEU A 795 38.14 9.16 5.00
CA LEU A 795 36.72 8.99 5.30
C LEU A 795 36.49 8.78 6.81
N VAL A 796 37.29 7.92 7.46
CA VAL A 796 37.22 7.72 8.91
C VAL A 796 37.54 9.03 9.63
N ARG A 797 38.62 9.72 9.26
CA ARG A 797 39.00 11.02 9.84
C ARG A 797 37.86 12.04 9.75
N LEU A 798 37.18 12.09 8.61
CA LEU A 798 36.05 12.99 8.39
C LEU A 798 34.88 12.68 9.34
N HIS A 799 34.54 11.41 9.52
CA HIS A 799 33.49 10.99 10.45
C HIS A 799 33.84 11.36 11.90
N LEU A 800 35.10 11.18 12.33
CA LEU A 800 35.51 11.57 13.67
C LEU A 800 35.44 13.08 13.90
N LYS A 801 35.82 13.88 12.89
CA LYS A 801 35.63 15.35 12.91
C LYS A 801 34.16 15.75 13.01
N ARG A 802 33.24 14.95 12.49
CA ARG A 802 31.79 15.15 12.67
C ARG A 802 31.31 14.79 14.08
N ILE A 803 31.80 13.70 14.64
CA ILE A 803 31.32 13.15 15.90
C ILE A 803 31.78 14.01 17.08
N GLU A 804 33.07 14.35 17.14
CA GLU A 804 33.65 15.03 18.30
C GLU A 804 32.92 16.33 18.72
N PRO A 805 32.54 17.25 17.80
CA PRO A 805 31.88 18.50 18.18
C PRO A 805 30.52 18.33 18.88
N THR A 806 29.80 17.22 18.64
CA THR A 806 28.48 16.95 19.24
C THR A 806 28.54 15.95 20.39
N LEU A 807 29.73 15.49 20.77
CA LEU A 807 29.91 14.45 21.78
C LEU A 807 29.31 14.84 23.15
N SER A 808 29.43 16.11 23.56
CA SER A 808 28.86 16.59 24.83
C SER A 808 27.33 16.45 24.85
N TYR A 809 26.67 16.75 23.74
CA TYR A 809 25.23 16.55 23.57
C TYR A 809 24.87 15.06 23.68
N ALA A 810 25.61 14.19 22.99
CA ALA A 810 25.38 12.74 23.03
C ALA A 810 25.55 12.16 24.45
N MET A 811 26.54 12.62 25.21
CA MET A 811 26.73 12.21 26.60
C MET A 811 25.58 12.66 27.50
N ALA A 812 25.00 13.84 27.25
CA ALA A 812 23.88 14.37 28.04
C ALA A 812 22.56 13.59 27.84
N GLN A 813 22.43 12.82 26.75
CA GLN A 813 21.24 12.01 26.50
C GLN A 813 21.16 10.74 27.37
N ASP A 814 22.30 10.28 27.93
CA ASP A 814 22.40 9.04 28.71
C ASP A 814 21.71 7.82 28.03
N ASN A 815 21.88 7.72 26.70
CA ASN A 815 21.34 6.65 25.86
C ASN A 815 22.45 6.08 24.94
N ASN A 816 22.07 5.21 23.99
CA ASN A 816 23.00 4.58 23.05
C ASN A 816 23.80 5.54 22.16
N HIS A 817 23.37 6.80 21.95
CA HIS A 817 24.11 7.76 21.11
C HIS A 817 25.51 8.00 21.68
N GLY A 818 25.62 8.29 22.98
CA GLY A 818 26.91 8.49 23.63
C GLY A 818 27.79 7.25 23.57
N THR A 819 27.20 6.06 23.66
CA THR A 819 27.93 4.78 23.55
C THR A 819 28.52 4.57 22.15
N SER A 820 27.70 4.72 21.10
CA SER A 820 28.15 4.56 19.72
C SER A 820 29.17 5.63 19.31
N GLU A 821 28.98 6.90 19.72
CA GLU A 821 29.91 7.99 19.43
C GLU A 821 31.27 7.80 20.11
N ALA A 822 31.28 7.35 21.37
CA ALA A 822 32.52 6.99 22.06
C ALA A 822 33.23 5.79 21.41
N ALA A 823 32.45 4.79 20.96
CA ALA A 823 32.96 3.63 20.24
C ALA A 823 33.66 4.02 18.93
N ALA A 824 33.02 4.86 18.12
CA ALA A 824 33.61 5.33 16.87
C ALA A 824 34.87 6.16 17.08
N LEU A 825 34.91 7.04 18.10
CA LEU A 825 36.13 7.77 18.44
C LEU A 825 37.29 6.85 18.88
N PHE A 826 36.99 5.78 19.62
CA PHE A 826 38.00 4.80 20.03
C PHE A 826 38.50 3.98 18.84
N VAL A 827 37.57 3.37 18.08
CA VAL A 827 37.87 2.52 16.92
C VAL A 827 38.55 3.33 15.83
N GLY A 828 37.92 4.40 15.36
CA GLY A 828 38.48 5.25 14.33
C GLY A 828 39.77 5.94 14.78
N GLY A 829 39.82 6.44 16.03
CA GLY A 829 41.03 7.10 16.55
C GLY A 829 42.23 6.17 16.56
N SER A 830 42.07 4.94 17.04
CA SER A 830 43.15 3.93 17.00
C SER A 830 43.50 3.51 15.57
N TRP A 831 42.52 3.48 14.65
CA TRP A 831 42.77 3.19 13.24
C TRP A 831 43.62 4.28 12.57
N LEU A 832 43.35 5.55 12.88
CA LEU A 832 44.13 6.69 12.41
C LEU A 832 45.55 6.69 12.97
N THR A 833 45.72 6.37 14.26
CA THR A 833 47.05 6.21 14.88
C THR A 833 47.85 5.12 14.17
N LEU A 834 47.24 3.96 13.93
CA LEU A 834 47.88 2.85 13.18
C LEU A 834 48.28 3.27 11.76
N SER A 835 47.49 4.15 11.14
CA SER A 835 47.73 4.69 9.80
C SER A 835 48.69 5.89 9.76
N GLY A 836 49.37 6.20 10.88
CA GLY A 836 50.37 7.26 10.96
C GLY A 836 49.79 8.68 11.09
N CYS A 837 48.55 8.84 11.54
CA CYS A 837 47.89 10.14 11.74
C CYS A 837 47.90 10.52 13.24
N PRO A 838 48.75 11.46 13.69
CA PRO A 838 48.97 11.73 15.12
C PRO A 838 47.71 12.19 15.88
N GLU A 839 46.78 12.87 15.22
CA GLU A 839 45.52 13.30 15.81
C GLU A 839 44.64 12.11 16.29
N GLY A 840 44.86 10.91 15.74
CA GLY A 840 44.16 9.69 16.13
C GLY A 840 44.31 9.35 17.61
N GLU A 841 45.48 9.61 18.21
CA GLU A 841 45.76 9.32 19.62
C GLU A 841 44.85 10.10 20.57
N ARG A 842 44.48 11.33 20.20
CA ARG A 842 43.55 12.16 20.98
C ARG A 842 42.17 11.53 20.96
N TRP A 843 41.65 11.19 19.77
CA TRP A 843 40.32 10.58 19.65
C TRP A 843 40.26 9.20 20.28
N GLN A 844 41.32 8.39 20.17
CA GLN A 844 41.41 7.09 20.83
C GLN A 844 41.30 7.24 22.36
N ARG A 845 42.05 8.16 22.97
CA ARG A 845 41.98 8.44 24.41
C ARG A 845 40.61 8.95 24.83
N LEU A 846 40.03 9.85 24.04
CA LEU A 846 38.70 10.41 24.30
C LEU A 846 37.60 9.33 24.22
N GLY A 847 37.62 8.51 23.18
CA GLY A 847 36.70 7.39 22.99
C GLY A 847 36.80 6.38 24.12
N ARG A 848 38.03 5.98 24.51
CA ARG A 848 38.24 5.09 25.68
C ARG A 848 37.64 5.66 26.96
N LYS A 849 37.96 6.92 27.28
CA LYS A 849 37.44 7.61 28.48
C LYS A 849 35.92 7.53 28.53
N TRP A 850 35.25 7.82 27.41
CA TRP A 850 33.80 7.83 27.38
C TRP A 850 33.19 6.44 27.31
N LEU A 851 33.78 5.46 26.63
CA LEU A 851 33.31 4.07 26.66
C LEU A 851 33.30 3.50 28.09
N GLU A 852 34.40 3.69 28.83
CA GLU A 852 34.49 3.24 30.22
C GLU A 852 33.48 3.97 31.11
N ASN A 853 33.28 5.27 30.87
CA ASN A 853 32.24 6.04 31.53
C ASN A 853 30.83 5.53 31.18
N ARG A 854 30.52 5.25 29.91
CA ARG A 854 29.21 4.78 29.46
C ARG A 854 28.88 3.41 30.05
N ALA A 855 29.83 2.48 30.06
CA ALA A 855 29.65 1.19 30.74
C ALA A 855 29.40 1.35 32.24
N ALA A 856 30.16 2.21 32.93
CA ALA A 856 29.98 2.45 34.37
C ALA A 856 28.68 3.22 34.71
N ARG A 857 28.23 4.11 33.80
CA ARG A 857 27.11 5.02 34.03
C ARG A 857 25.78 4.40 33.66
N LEU A 858 25.69 3.76 32.48
CA LEU A 858 24.43 3.36 31.84
C LEU A 858 24.06 1.89 32.04
N ILE A 859 25.00 1.05 32.47
CA ILE A 859 24.74 -0.35 32.79
C ILE A 859 24.74 -0.50 34.30
N GLU A 860 23.67 -1.04 34.85
CA GLU A 860 23.55 -1.31 36.28
C GLU A 860 24.33 -2.57 36.70
N GLN A 861 24.49 -2.80 38.01
CA GLN A 861 25.41 -3.84 38.49
C GLN A 861 24.88 -5.24 38.15
N ASP A 862 23.56 -5.35 38.05
CA ASP A 862 22.83 -6.53 37.60
C ASP A 862 22.83 -6.71 36.08
N GLY A 863 23.48 -5.80 35.34
CA GLY A 863 23.62 -5.86 33.88
C GLY A 863 22.52 -5.13 33.12
N SER A 864 21.42 -4.73 33.76
CA SER A 864 20.33 -4.01 33.08
C SER A 864 20.78 -2.64 32.55
N PHE A 865 20.16 -2.18 31.44
CA PHE A 865 20.60 -0.99 30.70
C PHE A 865 19.64 0.20 30.84
N SER A 866 20.19 1.42 30.77
CA SER A 866 19.51 2.70 31.04
C SER A 866 18.27 3.00 30.20
N GLN A 867 18.12 2.38 29.02
CA GLN A 867 16.98 2.64 28.13
C GLN A 867 15.77 1.74 28.38
N TYR A 868 15.87 0.78 29.31
CA TYR A 868 14.78 -0.13 29.67
C TYR A 868 14.17 -0.86 28.46
N SER A 869 15.03 -1.28 27.52
CA SER A 869 14.62 -1.92 26.27
C SER A 869 15.54 -3.09 25.94
N VAL A 870 14.95 -4.22 25.59
CA VAL A 870 15.68 -5.42 25.15
C VAL A 870 16.39 -5.16 23.83
N ASN A 871 15.74 -4.44 22.90
CA ASN A 871 16.32 -4.11 21.61
C ASN A 871 17.50 -3.12 21.74
N TYR A 872 17.36 -2.06 22.55
CA TYR A 872 18.46 -1.12 22.79
C TYR A 872 19.58 -1.70 23.66
N HIS A 873 19.29 -2.71 24.48
CA HIS A 873 20.33 -3.49 25.15
C HIS A 873 21.19 -4.26 24.16
N ARG A 874 20.59 -4.86 23.12
CA ARG A 874 21.36 -5.46 22.01
C ARG A 874 22.23 -4.43 21.32
N VAL A 875 21.69 -3.26 20.96
CA VAL A 875 22.46 -2.21 20.27
C VAL A 875 23.71 -1.82 21.07
N MET A 876 23.57 -1.71 22.40
CA MET A 876 24.70 -1.47 23.29
C MET A 876 25.72 -2.62 23.26
N LEU A 877 25.28 -3.88 23.36
CA LEU A 877 26.15 -5.06 23.33
C LEU A 877 26.84 -5.26 21.98
N ASP A 878 26.15 -5.05 20.86
CA ASP A 878 26.75 -5.08 19.52
C ASP A 878 27.87 -4.04 19.44
N THR A 879 27.61 -2.81 19.89
CA THR A 879 28.61 -1.73 19.92
C THR A 879 29.85 -2.10 20.73
N PHE A 880 29.65 -2.63 21.95
CA PHE A 880 30.76 -3.07 22.80
C PHE A 880 31.50 -4.26 22.22
N SER A 881 30.79 -5.19 21.57
CA SER A 881 31.38 -6.34 20.92
C SER A 881 32.28 -5.92 19.75
N MET A 882 31.86 -4.98 18.91
CA MET A 882 32.68 -4.40 17.84
C MET A 882 33.94 -3.73 18.39
N VAL A 883 33.81 -2.97 19.48
CA VAL A 883 34.93 -2.32 20.17
C VAL A 883 35.93 -3.35 20.71
N GLU A 884 35.45 -4.42 21.33
CA GLU A 884 36.29 -5.44 21.92
C GLU A 884 36.97 -6.33 20.86
N VAL A 885 36.25 -6.66 19.77
CA VAL A 885 36.84 -7.27 18.56
C VAL A 885 37.99 -6.41 18.05
N TRP A 886 37.74 -5.11 17.86
CA TRP A 886 38.75 -4.17 17.34
C TRP A 886 39.96 -4.06 18.26
N ARG A 887 39.72 -3.92 19.58
CA ARG A 887 40.77 -3.88 20.60
C ARG A 887 41.65 -5.13 20.53
N ASN A 888 41.04 -6.31 20.43
CA ASN A 888 41.72 -7.59 20.32
C ASN A 888 42.56 -7.68 19.04
N LYS A 889 42.00 -7.28 17.88
CA LYS A 889 42.70 -7.34 16.58
C LYS A 889 43.93 -6.43 16.53
N LEU A 890 43.89 -5.28 17.19
CA LEU A 890 45.00 -4.33 17.27
C LEU A 890 45.93 -4.55 18.47
N GLY A 891 45.66 -5.54 19.35
CA GLY A 891 46.46 -5.75 20.56
C GLY A 891 46.44 -4.54 21.52
N LEU A 892 45.37 -3.76 21.53
CA LEU A 892 45.27 -2.56 22.36
C LEU A 892 45.05 -2.91 23.84
N PRO A 893 45.45 -2.04 24.79
CA PRO A 893 45.26 -2.28 26.22
C PRO A 893 43.81 -2.58 26.58
N ALA A 894 43.60 -3.54 27.50
CA ALA A 894 42.28 -3.86 28.03
C ALA A 894 41.57 -2.61 28.59
N PHE A 895 40.25 -2.58 28.49
CA PHE A 895 39.45 -1.58 29.21
C PHE A 895 39.47 -1.84 30.72
N SER A 896 39.05 -0.84 31.50
CA SER A 896 38.97 -0.93 32.96
C SER A 896 38.19 -2.17 33.44
N ALA A 897 38.53 -2.66 34.63
CA ALA A 897 37.85 -3.78 35.26
C ALA A 897 36.33 -3.53 35.41
N THR A 898 35.93 -2.27 35.62
CA THR A 898 34.52 -1.87 35.66
C THR A 898 33.85 -2.05 34.30
N PHE A 899 34.47 -1.63 33.20
CA PHE A 899 33.93 -1.86 31.86
C PHE A 899 33.72 -3.35 31.60
N GLN A 900 34.75 -4.17 31.84
CA GLN A 900 34.69 -5.62 31.61
C GLN A 900 33.60 -6.29 32.46
N LEU A 901 33.49 -5.91 33.73
CA LEU A 901 32.45 -6.42 34.61
C LEU A 901 31.05 -6.06 34.10
N ARG A 902 30.81 -4.81 33.70
CA ARG A 902 29.50 -4.33 33.23
C ARG A 902 29.11 -4.93 31.88
N ALA A 903 30.04 -5.03 30.93
CA ALA A 903 29.80 -5.67 29.64
C ALA A 903 29.44 -7.16 29.83
N ARG A 904 30.17 -7.86 30.70
CA ARG A 904 29.88 -9.26 31.05
C ARG A 904 28.51 -9.43 31.70
N THR A 905 28.17 -8.64 32.71
CA THR A 905 26.85 -8.76 33.38
C THR A 905 25.72 -8.38 32.43
N ALA A 906 25.91 -7.42 31.54
CA ALA A 906 24.92 -7.08 30.53
C ALA A 906 24.75 -8.20 29.47
N ALA A 907 25.83 -8.89 29.07
CA ALA A 907 25.73 -10.06 28.20
C ALA A 907 24.91 -11.18 28.86
N HIS A 908 25.16 -11.45 30.14
CA HIS A 908 24.36 -12.39 30.93
C HIS A 908 22.90 -11.96 31.07
N TRP A 909 22.63 -10.67 31.27
CA TRP A 909 21.26 -10.16 31.37
C TRP A 909 20.45 -10.47 30.11
N LEU A 910 21.00 -10.19 28.92
CA LEU A 910 20.31 -10.49 27.65
C LEU A 910 20.19 -12.00 27.43
N PHE A 911 21.26 -12.76 27.71
CA PHE A 911 21.23 -14.23 27.66
C PHE A 911 20.09 -14.82 28.52
N SER A 912 19.82 -14.26 29.70
CA SER A 912 18.75 -14.72 30.60
C SER A 912 17.34 -14.54 30.04
N LEU A 913 17.14 -13.60 29.11
CA LEU A 913 15.84 -13.27 28.52
C LEU A 913 15.58 -13.90 27.14
N VAL A 914 16.63 -14.33 26.45
CA VAL A 914 16.51 -14.91 25.10
C VAL A 914 16.12 -16.37 25.19
N ASP A 915 15.09 -16.75 24.42
CA ASP A 915 14.70 -18.14 24.24
C ASP A 915 15.75 -18.87 23.37
N GLU A 916 16.27 -19.99 23.84
CA GLU A 916 17.38 -20.67 23.16
C GLU A 916 16.99 -21.31 21.82
N HIS A 917 15.73 -21.72 21.66
CA HIS A 917 15.24 -22.45 20.50
C HIS A 917 14.86 -21.52 19.35
N THR A 918 14.14 -20.45 19.66
CA THR A 918 13.65 -19.47 18.68
C THR A 918 14.61 -18.29 18.51
N GLY A 919 15.38 -17.99 19.55
CA GLY A 919 16.20 -16.78 19.64
C GLY A 919 15.42 -15.50 19.92
N ASP A 920 14.10 -15.58 20.06
CA ASP A 920 13.25 -14.45 20.37
C ASP A 920 13.35 -14.06 21.86
N ALA A 921 12.85 -12.88 22.21
CA ALA A 921 12.91 -12.33 23.57
C ALA A 921 11.68 -11.45 23.87
N PRO A 922 11.36 -11.14 25.13
CA PRO A 922 10.31 -10.19 25.48
C PRO A 922 10.44 -8.87 24.70
N ASN A 923 9.34 -8.32 24.19
CA ASN A 923 9.35 -7.09 23.39
C ASN A 923 9.24 -5.82 24.26
N ILE A 924 9.95 -5.83 25.39
CA ILE A 924 9.86 -4.80 26.43
C ILE A 924 10.66 -3.57 26.03
N GLY A 925 10.03 -2.39 26.21
CA GLY A 925 10.61 -1.10 25.91
C GLY A 925 10.59 -0.74 24.42
N ALA A 926 11.25 0.37 24.11
CA ALA A 926 11.36 0.87 22.74
C ALA A 926 12.09 -0.12 21.81
N ASN A 927 11.49 -0.47 20.67
CA ASN A 927 12.05 -1.37 19.66
C ASN A 927 11.81 -0.79 18.26
N ASP A 928 12.90 -0.39 17.60
CA ASP A 928 12.89 0.25 16.28
C ASP A 928 13.50 -0.60 15.17
N GLY A 929 13.74 -1.88 15.47
CA GLY A 929 14.38 -2.81 14.54
C GLY A 929 15.91 -2.81 14.61
N ALA A 930 16.57 -1.93 15.35
CA ALA A 930 18.01 -1.73 15.25
C ALA A 930 18.82 -3.00 15.56
N ARG A 931 19.70 -3.39 14.62
CA ARG A 931 20.62 -4.52 14.69
C ARG A 931 21.94 -4.09 14.05
N LEU A 932 23.01 -3.91 14.82
CA LEU A 932 24.24 -3.31 14.30
C LEU A 932 25.21 -4.34 13.69
N LEU A 933 25.04 -5.64 13.97
CA LEU A 933 25.87 -6.69 13.39
C LEU A 933 25.02 -7.74 12.64
N PRO A 934 24.49 -7.41 11.45
CA PRO A 934 23.76 -8.36 10.61
C PRO A 934 24.72 -9.31 9.87
N LEU A 935 25.47 -10.14 10.61
CA LEU A 935 26.42 -11.12 10.06
C LEU A 935 25.80 -12.49 9.77
N THR A 936 24.48 -12.61 9.92
CA THR A 936 23.69 -13.85 9.77
C THR A 936 22.38 -13.54 9.08
N ASP A 937 21.78 -14.54 8.43
CA ASP A 937 20.48 -14.43 7.76
C ASP A 937 19.29 -14.65 8.71
N THR A 938 19.55 -14.86 10.01
CA THR A 938 18.50 -14.95 11.04
C THR A 938 17.58 -13.72 11.04
N ASP A 939 16.31 -13.91 11.41
CA ASP A 939 15.36 -12.82 11.67
C ASP A 939 15.98 -11.81 12.65
N TYR A 940 15.66 -10.53 12.52
CA TYR A 940 16.17 -9.50 13.43
C TYR A 940 15.66 -9.68 14.87
N ARG A 941 14.59 -10.44 15.10
CA ARG A 941 14.11 -10.88 16.40
C ARG A 941 14.92 -12.03 16.98
N ASP A 942 15.80 -12.66 16.21
CA ASP A 942 16.77 -13.62 16.75
C ASP A 942 17.95 -12.87 17.39
N PHE A 943 18.00 -12.86 18.71
CA PHE A 943 19.05 -12.22 19.50
C PHE A 943 20.26 -13.13 19.73
N ARG A 944 20.19 -14.42 19.38
CA ARG A 944 21.27 -15.39 19.66
C ARG A 944 22.61 -15.00 19.04
N PRO A 945 22.71 -14.46 17.81
CA PRO A 945 24.00 -14.03 17.27
C PRO A 945 24.69 -12.96 18.13
N ALA A 946 23.93 -11.99 18.64
CA ALA A 946 24.46 -10.95 19.52
C ALA A 946 24.86 -11.50 20.90
N VAL A 947 24.02 -12.36 21.47
CA VAL A 947 24.28 -13.01 22.77
C VAL A 947 25.51 -13.92 22.70
N GLN A 948 25.60 -14.79 21.68
CA GLN A 948 26.71 -15.72 21.49
C GLN A 948 28.04 -14.96 21.35
N LEU A 949 28.06 -13.88 20.56
CA LEU A 949 29.23 -13.03 20.39
C LEU A 949 29.63 -12.32 21.70
N ALA A 950 28.69 -11.67 22.37
CA ALA A 950 28.96 -10.94 23.61
C ALA A 950 29.41 -11.87 24.74
N MET A 951 28.79 -13.05 24.88
CA MET A 951 29.18 -14.06 25.85
C MET A 951 30.59 -14.60 25.57
N ALA A 952 30.92 -14.84 24.30
CA ALA A 952 32.27 -15.28 23.95
C ALA A 952 33.33 -14.23 24.28
N LEU A 953 33.06 -12.95 23.99
CA LEU A 953 34.00 -11.85 24.21
C LEU A 953 34.18 -11.49 25.70
N PHE A 954 33.09 -11.40 26.46
CA PHE A 954 33.13 -10.83 27.82
C PHE A 954 33.03 -11.88 28.93
N ALA A 955 32.46 -13.06 28.66
CA ALA A 955 32.36 -14.15 29.62
C ALA A 955 33.32 -15.31 29.32
N GLY A 956 33.95 -15.34 28.13
CA GLY A 956 34.82 -16.44 27.71
C GLY A 956 34.06 -17.77 27.58
N LYS A 957 32.76 -17.71 27.26
CA LYS A 957 31.88 -18.87 27.14
C LYS A 957 30.98 -18.75 25.92
N ARG A 958 30.60 -19.87 25.32
CA ARG A 958 29.47 -19.93 24.38
C ARG A 958 28.16 -19.86 25.17
N ALA A 959 27.19 -19.10 24.69
CA ALA A 959 25.87 -19.02 25.30
C ALA A 959 25.06 -20.30 25.02
N TYR A 960 25.17 -20.82 23.81
CA TYR A 960 24.44 -21.99 23.34
C TYR A 960 25.41 -23.11 22.93
N GLU A 961 25.11 -24.34 23.34
CA GLU A 961 25.90 -25.53 23.01
C GLU A 961 25.75 -25.93 21.54
N SER A 962 24.49 -25.98 21.09
CA SER A 962 24.11 -26.38 19.73
C SER A 962 24.72 -25.43 18.70
N ALA A 963 25.30 -26.01 17.65
CA ALA A 963 25.79 -25.26 16.52
C ALA A 963 24.61 -24.62 15.75
N GLY A 964 24.77 -23.37 15.34
CA GLY A 964 23.76 -22.66 14.55
C GLY A 964 24.31 -21.41 13.88
N GLU A 965 23.44 -20.65 13.22
CA GLU A 965 23.84 -19.40 12.56
C GLU A 965 24.42 -18.38 13.55
N TRP A 966 24.02 -18.44 14.82
CA TRP A 966 24.55 -17.59 15.89
C TRP A 966 26.06 -17.77 16.15
N ASP A 967 26.70 -18.82 15.63
CA ASP A 967 28.16 -18.97 15.70
C ASP A 967 28.90 -18.21 14.58
N LEU A 968 28.20 -17.81 13.51
CA LEU A 968 28.80 -17.14 12.36
C LEU A 968 29.47 -15.79 12.69
N PRO A 969 28.94 -14.93 13.58
CA PRO A 969 29.64 -13.70 13.97
C PRO A 969 31.06 -13.96 14.49
N LEU A 970 31.26 -15.04 15.27
CA LEU A 970 32.60 -15.43 15.74
C LEU A 970 33.52 -15.77 14.56
N ARG A 971 33.01 -16.50 13.57
CA ARG A 971 33.77 -16.90 12.38
C ARG A 971 34.12 -15.70 11.50
N TRP A 972 33.12 -14.87 11.17
CA TRP A 972 33.30 -13.70 10.32
C TRP A 972 34.25 -12.67 10.93
N LEU A 973 34.20 -12.48 12.25
CA LEU A 973 35.09 -11.58 12.97
C LEU A 973 36.42 -12.23 13.38
N LEU A 974 36.69 -13.44 12.87
CA LEU A 974 37.95 -14.18 13.04
C LEU A 974 38.31 -14.37 14.52
N LEU A 975 37.32 -14.72 15.33
CA LEU A 975 37.46 -14.98 16.77
C LEU A 975 37.46 -16.50 17.04
N PRO A 976 38.28 -16.97 17.99
CA PRO A 976 38.18 -18.34 18.46
C PRO A 976 36.88 -18.53 19.26
N GLY A 977 36.15 -19.63 19.00
CA GLY A 977 35.00 -20.02 19.80
C GLY A 977 35.45 -20.63 21.14
N PRO A 978 34.97 -20.14 22.30
CA PRO A 978 35.29 -20.74 23.58
C PRO A 978 34.79 -22.19 23.68
N SER A 979 35.57 -23.07 24.33
CA SER A 979 35.16 -24.44 24.59
C SER A 979 34.11 -24.54 25.70
N ALA A 980 34.20 -23.66 26.72
CA ALA A 980 33.27 -23.60 27.82
C ALA A 980 31.90 -23.06 27.39
N ILE A 981 30.84 -23.63 27.97
CA ILE A 981 29.45 -23.27 27.70
C ILE A 981 28.88 -22.60 28.95
N ALA A 982 28.01 -21.60 28.77
CA ALA A 982 27.29 -20.96 29.85
C ALA A 982 26.21 -21.90 30.40
N GLU A 983 26.04 -21.91 31.72
CA GLU A 983 24.92 -22.63 32.33
C GLU A 983 23.60 -21.97 31.94
N PRO A 984 22.53 -22.74 31.71
CA PRO A 984 21.20 -22.19 31.46
C PRO A 984 20.79 -21.21 32.58
N PRO A 985 20.16 -20.07 32.23
CA PRO A 985 19.75 -19.08 33.22
C PRO A 985 18.65 -19.65 34.12
N GLY A 986 18.70 -19.37 35.42
CA GLY A 986 17.61 -19.64 36.37
C GLY A 986 16.78 -18.40 36.67
N SER A 987 15.88 -18.48 37.65
CA SER A 987 15.18 -17.29 38.16
C SER A 987 16.17 -16.30 38.77
N GLN A 988 16.00 -15.00 38.48
CA GLN A 988 16.88 -13.93 38.93
C GLN A 988 16.13 -12.62 39.15
N LEU A 989 16.61 -11.85 40.12
CA LEU A 989 16.16 -10.49 40.37
C LEU A 989 17.19 -9.49 39.84
N PHE A 990 16.80 -8.72 38.83
CA PHE A 990 17.56 -7.58 38.30
C PHE A 990 16.97 -6.29 38.86
N ASP A 991 17.13 -6.08 40.17
CA ASP A 991 16.42 -5.03 40.92
C ASP A 991 16.84 -3.60 40.58
N GLN A 992 18.06 -3.39 40.10
CA GLN A 992 18.53 -2.04 39.75
C GLN A 992 17.85 -1.56 38.47
N GLY A 993 17.57 -2.47 37.54
CA GLY A 993 16.78 -2.21 36.33
C GLY A 993 15.28 -2.34 36.49
N GLY A 994 14.83 -3.04 37.53
CA GLY A 994 13.42 -3.27 37.82
C GLY A 994 12.82 -4.47 37.09
N TYR A 995 13.51 -5.61 37.08
CA TYR A 995 13.02 -6.85 36.48
C TYR A 995 13.12 -8.02 37.46
N ALA A 996 12.10 -8.86 37.50
CA ALA A 996 12.16 -10.19 38.11
C ALA A 996 11.91 -11.24 37.03
N LEU A 997 12.88 -12.11 36.80
CA LEU A 997 12.77 -13.27 35.92
C LEU A 997 12.45 -14.49 36.79
N LEU A 998 11.31 -15.13 36.54
CA LEU A 998 10.91 -16.38 37.17
C LEU A 998 11.00 -17.47 36.11
N ARG A 999 11.68 -18.59 36.37
CA ARG A 999 11.86 -19.67 35.39
C ARG A 999 11.59 -21.04 36.03
N ARG A 1000 10.79 -21.85 35.33
CA ARG A 1000 10.40 -23.21 35.72
C ARG A 1000 10.30 -24.07 34.46
N GLU A 1001 11.05 -25.16 34.40
CA GLU A 1001 11.11 -26.04 33.22
C GLU A 1001 11.35 -25.22 31.92
N GLN A 1002 10.50 -25.40 30.91
CA GLN A 1002 10.53 -24.65 29.65
C GLN A 1002 9.76 -23.32 29.69
N THR A 1003 9.39 -22.84 30.87
CA THR A 1003 8.55 -21.65 31.08
C THR A 1003 9.32 -20.57 31.81
N TYR A 1004 9.16 -19.31 31.37
CA TYR A 1004 9.63 -18.17 32.15
C TYR A 1004 8.66 -16.99 32.08
N ALA A 1005 8.63 -16.20 33.15
CA ALA A 1005 7.87 -14.96 33.24
C ALA A 1005 8.80 -13.81 33.62
N VAL A 1006 8.59 -12.65 33.01
CA VAL A 1006 9.32 -11.41 33.31
C VAL A 1006 8.36 -10.40 33.90
N LEU A 1007 8.49 -10.11 35.19
CA LEU A 1007 7.79 -9.02 35.86
C LEU A 1007 8.66 -7.76 35.81
N ARG A 1008 8.16 -6.70 35.16
CA ARG A 1008 8.83 -5.40 35.09
C ARG A 1008 8.22 -4.43 36.10
N TYR A 1009 9.02 -3.77 36.92
CA TYR A 1009 8.56 -2.83 37.95
C TYR A 1009 9.38 -1.52 37.95
N PRO A 1010 8.82 -0.39 38.45
CA PRO A 1010 9.37 0.94 38.14
C PRO A 1010 10.61 1.29 38.99
N ARG A 1011 11.80 1.00 38.43
CA ARG A 1011 13.13 1.38 38.94
C ARG A 1011 13.81 2.35 37.99
N PHE A 1012 13.24 3.56 37.88
CA PHE A 1012 13.72 4.57 36.94
C PHE A 1012 14.83 5.44 37.53
N ARG A 1013 16.07 5.21 37.07
CA ARG A 1013 17.21 6.13 37.20
C ARG A 1013 17.34 7.03 35.98
N PHE A 1014 16.87 6.55 34.84
CA PHE A 1014 16.88 7.22 33.55
C PHE A 1014 15.46 7.32 33.00
N ARG A 1015 15.31 8.08 31.92
CA ARG A 1015 14.01 8.34 31.30
C ARG A 1015 13.37 7.06 30.75
N PRO A 1016 12.17 6.68 31.21
CA PRO A 1016 11.43 5.57 30.63
C PRO A 1016 10.84 5.95 29.27
N SER A 1017 10.66 4.96 28.40
CA SER A 1017 10.06 5.11 27.08
C SER A 1017 8.60 4.64 26.98
N GLN A 1018 8.11 3.92 28.00
CA GLN A 1018 6.76 3.35 28.06
C GLN A 1018 6.17 3.45 29.48
N ALA A 1019 4.83 3.41 29.58
CA ALA A 1019 4.04 3.39 30.80
C ALA A 1019 3.56 1.96 31.14
N ASP A 1020 4.52 1.07 31.32
CA ASP A 1020 4.41 -0.40 31.41
C ASP A 1020 4.75 -0.93 32.83
N ALA A 1021 4.50 -0.17 33.89
CA ALA A 1021 4.82 -0.60 35.24
C ALA A 1021 3.98 -1.81 35.67
N LEU A 1022 4.64 -2.78 36.28
CA LEU A 1022 4.09 -4.09 36.67
C LEU A 1022 3.65 -4.97 35.48
N HIS A 1023 4.09 -4.67 34.25
CA HIS A 1023 3.91 -5.55 33.10
C HIS A 1023 4.47 -6.96 33.37
N VAL A 1024 3.75 -7.98 32.88
CA VAL A 1024 4.21 -9.37 32.89
C VAL A 1024 4.25 -9.91 31.46
N ASP A 1025 5.43 -10.38 31.04
CA ASP A 1025 5.64 -11.11 29.78
C ASP A 1025 5.82 -12.60 30.12
N LEU A 1026 5.12 -13.52 29.46
CA LEU A 1026 5.09 -14.96 29.80
C LEU A 1026 5.42 -15.82 28.58
N TRP A 1027 6.40 -16.70 28.73
CA TRP A 1027 6.89 -17.59 27.69
C TRP A 1027 6.85 -19.04 28.12
N ARG A 1028 6.54 -19.93 27.17
CA ARG A 1028 6.64 -21.37 27.35
C ARG A 1028 7.07 -22.04 26.05
N ALA A 1029 8.11 -22.87 26.12
CA ALA A 1029 8.57 -23.72 25.02
C ALA A 1029 8.72 -22.95 23.67
N GLY A 1030 9.41 -21.81 23.70
CA GLY A 1030 9.60 -20.95 22.53
C GLY A 1030 8.40 -20.07 22.13
N ILE A 1031 7.29 -20.14 22.85
CA ILE A 1031 6.07 -19.40 22.54
C ILE A 1031 5.84 -18.30 23.57
N ASN A 1032 5.75 -17.04 23.12
CA ASN A 1032 5.30 -15.93 23.97
C ASN A 1032 3.76 -15.98 24.11
N LEU A 1033 3.29 -16.32 25.31
CA LEU A 1033 1.88 -16.47 25.68
C LEU A 1033 1.24 -15.14 26.09
N LEU A 1034 1.95 -14.29 26.84
CA LEU A 1034 1.49 -12.96 27.25
C LEU A 1034 2.44 -11.90 26.72
N ARG A 1035 1.99 -11.14 25.71
CA ARG A 1035 2.87 -10.34 24.84
C ARG A 1035 2.80 -8.85 25.14
N ASP A 1036 3.94 -8.18 25.03
CA ASP A 1036 3.99 -6.72 24.92
C ASP A 1036 3.54 -6.22 23.54
N ALA A 1037 2.92 -5.04 23.47
CA ALA A 1037 2.49 -4.44 22.21
C ALA A 1037 3.67 -3.87 21.38
N GLY A 1038 4.83 -3.60 21.95
CA GLY A 1038 5.96 -3.01 21.24
C GLY A 1038 5.81 -1.51 20.97
N THR A 1039 6.42 -1.02 19.89
CA THR A 1039 6.61 0.43 19.64
C THR A 1039 5.89 0.97 18.41
N PHE A 1040 5.68 0.14 17.38
CA PHE A 1040 5.19 0.52 16.05
C PHE A 1040 6.05 1.52 15.30
N SER A 1041 6.00 2.80 15.66
CA SER A 1041 6.69 3.87 14.92
C SER A 1041 6.91 5.09 15.79
N TYR A 1042 8.08 5.72 15.67
CA TYR A 1042 8.35 7.02 16.26
C TYR A 1042 7.72 8.18 15.49
N ASN A 1043 7.31 7.98 14.24
CA ASN A 1043 6.67 8.99 13.41
C ASN A 1043 5.30 8.54 12.91
N THR A 1044 4.31 8.68 13.78
CA THR A 1044 2.94 8.23 13.51
C THR A 1044 1.88 9.16 14.11
N SER A 1045 0.61 8.83 13.90
CA SER A 1045 -0.53 9.59 14.40
C SER A 1045 -0.55 9.65 15.94
N ALA A 1046 -1.21 10.68 16.49
CA ALA A 1046 -1.32 10.85 17.95
C ALA A 1046 -1.93 9.63 18.65
N GLN A 1047 -2.87 8.94 17.98
CA GLN A 1047 -3.49 7.71 18.47
C GLN A 1047 -2.44 6.63 18.79
N TRP A 1048 -1.55 6.36 17.83
CA TRP A 1048 -0.55 5.30 17.98
C TRP A 1048 0.61 5.71 18.89
N LEU A 1049 0.97 7.00 18.88
CA LEU A 1049 1.93 7.54 19.84
C LEU A 1049 1.41 7.44 21.28
N SER A 1050 0.10 7.50 21.49
CA SER A 1050 -0.52 7.29 22.81
C SER A 1050 -0.62 5.82 23.16
N TYR A 1051 -1.12 4.98 22.26
CA TYR A 1051 -1.43 3.58 22.54
C TYR A 1051 -0.19 2.74 22.84
N PHE A 1052 0.78 2.63 21.91
CA PHE A 1052 1.91 1.67 22.04
C PHE A 1052 2.84 1.90 23.24
N PRO A 1053 3.11 3.14 23.66
CA PRO A 1053 3.89 3.38 24.87
C PRO A 1053 3.00 3.61 26.11
N GLY A 1054 1.67 3.50 25.98
CA GLY A 1054 0.70 3.77 27.04
C GLY A 1054 0.27 2.51 27.79
N THR A 1055 -0.30 2.66 28.98
CA THR A 1055 -0.62 1.54 29.89
C THR A 1055 -1.60 0.54 29.28
N ALA A 1056 -2.51 1.00 28.40
CA ALA A 1056 -3.49 0.13 27.73
C ALA A 1056 -2.86 -0.93 26.80
N SER A 1057 -1.60 -0.76 26.38
CA SER A 1057 -0.90 -1.69 25.50
C SER A 1057 -0.04 -2.71 26.24
N HIS A 1058 -0.16 -2.81 27.57
CA HIS A 1058 0.67 -3.68 28.41
C HIS A 1058 -0.17 -4.61 29.29
N ASN A 1059 0.43 -5.71 29.76
CA ASN A 1059 -0.17 -6.69 30.66
C ASN A 1059 -0.19 -6.17 32.10
N THR A 1060 -0.99 -5.14 32.39
CA THR A 1060 -1.06 -4.47 33.71
C THR A 1060 -2.44 -3.85 33.94
N VAL A 1061 -2.60 -3.08 35.02
CA VAL A 1061 -3.86 -2.39 35.37
C VAL A 1061 -3.78 -0.91 34.99
N GLN A 1062 -4.79 -0.43 34.26
CA GLN A 1062 -4.99 0.99 33.95
C GLN A 1062 -6.06 1.57 34.87
N PHE A 1063 -5.79 2.72 35.48
CA PHE A 1063 -6.71 3.40 36.40
C PHE A 1063 -7.30 4.65 35.74
N ASP A 1064 -8.63 4.82 35.84
CA ASP A 1064 -9.37 6.02 35.41
C ASP A 1064 -9.12 6.45 33.96
N GLY A 1065 -8.77 5.48 33.09
CA GLY A 1065 -8.44 5.73 31.68
C GLY A 1065 -7.12 6.48 31.44
N GLN A 1066 -6.28 6.64 32.45
CA GLN A 1066 -5.01 7.36 32.37
C GLN A 1066 -3.82 6.41 32.27
N ASP A 1067 -2.74 6.88 31.64
CA ASP A 1067 -1.44 6.20 31.73
C ASP A 1067 -0.88 6.32 33.16
N GLN A 1068 -0.15 5.30 33.59
CA GLN A 1068 0.52 5.25 34.90
C GLN A 1068 1.50 6.40 35.15
N MET A 1069 1.97 7.04 34.07
CA MET A 1069 2.81 8.23 34.09
C MET A 1069 2.26 9.23 33.05
N PRO A 1070 2.12 10.53 33.37
CA PRO A 1070 1.63 11.51 32.43
C PRO A 1070 2.63 11.73 31.28
N ARG A 1071 2.14 11.79 30.04
CA ARG A 1071 2.98 12.08 28.88
C ARG A 1071 3.16 13.58 28.68
N LEU A 1072 4.40 14.05 28.64
CA LEU A 1072 4.77 15.46 28.47
C LEU A 1072 5.17 15.80 27.03
N SER A 1073 5.71 14.83 26.28
CA SER A 1073 6.01 14.98 24.85
C SER A 1073 6.11 13.62 24.17
N ARG A 1074 6.37 13.58 22.85
CA ARG A 1074 6.49 12.34 22.05
C ARG A 1074 7.35 11.27 22.73
N PHE A 1075 8.44 11.68 23.36
CA PHE A 1075 9.38 10.76 24.01
C PHE A 1075 9.40 10.90 25.54
N LEU A 1076 8.71 11.87 26.14
CA LEU A 1076 8.88 12.25 27.55
C LEU A 1076 7.66 11.88 28.39
N PHE A 1077 7.87 11.08 29.42
CA PHE A 1077 6.95 10.94 30.54
C PHE A 1077 7.36 11.86 31.69
N GLY A 1078 6.39 12.38 32.44
CA GLY A 1078 6.55 13.09 33.70
C GLY A 1078 6.28 12.16 34.89
N GLU A 1079 6.47 12.67 36.11
CA GLU A 1079 6.13 11.99 37.36
C GLU A 1079 6.53 10.51 37.41
N TRP A 1080 7.80 10.23 37.07
CA TRP A 1080 8.28 8.85 36.94
C TRP A 1080 8.02 8.05 38.21
N LEU A 1081 7.39 6.89 38.02
CA LEU A 1081 7.04 6.01 39.12
C LEU A 1081 8.28 5.54 39.89
N ARG A 1082 8.08 5.32 41.19
CA ARG A 1082 9.08 4.69 42.06
C ARG A 1082 8.49 3.48 42.74
N THR A 1083 9.26 2.40 42.75
CA THR A 1083 8.91 1.21 43.51
C THR A 1083 8.97 1.51 45.02
N ARG A 1084 7.89 1.21 45.73
CA ARG A 1084 7.77 1.35 47.20
C ARG A 1084 8.25 0.13 47.94
N GLN A 1085 7.96 -1.05 47.39
CA GLN A 1085 8.34 -2.34 47.96
C GLN A 1085 8.60 -3.32 46.83
N VAL A 1086 9.67 -4.11 46.97
CA VAL A 1086 9.96 -5.31 46.17
C VAL A 1086 10.00 -6.47 47.13
N GLU A 1087 9.33 -7.56 46.78
CA GLU A 1087 9.38 -8.81 47.52
C GLU A 1087 10.59 -9.62 47.05
N SER A 1088 11.29 -10.27 47.97
CA SER A 1088 12.41 -11.15 47.63
C SER A 1088 11.95 -12.24 46.65
N LEU A 1089 12.83 -12.64 45.73
CA LEU A 1089 12.62 -13.82 44.92
C LEU A 1089 12.54 -15.05 45.84
N VAL A 1090 11.43 -15.78 45.79
CA VAL A 1090 11.22 -16.99 46.58
C VAL A 1090 11.20 -18.19 45.64
N GLU A 1091 12.12 -19.12 45.87
CA GLU A 1091 12.19 -20.43 45.21
C GLU A 1091 11.79 -21.52 46.21
N GLN A 1092 10.68 -22.19 45.95
CA GLN A 1092 10.16 -23.33 46.72
C GLN A 1092 9.98 -24.55 45.81
N ALA A 1093 9.86 -25.74 46.39
CA ALA A 1093 9.60 -26.95 45.62
C ALA A 1093 8.32 -26.80 44.78
N GLY A 1094 8.48 -26.66 43.46
CA GLY A 1094 7.38 -26.51 42.50
C GLY A 1094 6.89 -25.07 42.27
N THR A 1095 7.48 -24.03 42.86
CA THR A 1095 7.02 -22.64 42.67
C THR A 1095 8.13 -21.60 42.78
N SER A 1096 8.18 -20.65 41.85
CA SER A 1096 9.01 -19.44 41.87
C SER A 1096 8.12 -18.20 41.98
N SER A 1097 8.41 -17.24 42.85
CA SER A 1097 7.55 -16.06 43.00
C SER A 1097 8.28 -14.77 43.37
N CYS A 1098 7.70 -13.64 42.97
CA CYS A 1098 8.17 -12.29 43.28
C CYS A 1098 7.03 -11.27 43.14
N GLY A 1099 7.14 -10.12 43.78
CA GLY A 1099 6.14 -9.06 43.70
C GLY A 1099 6.73 -7.67 43.89
N ALA A 1100 6.01 -6.65 43.43
CA ALA A 1100 6.41 -5.25 43.56
C ALA A 1100 5.21 -4.33 43.75
N THR A 1101 5.43 -3.15 44.33
CA THR A 1101 4.40 -2.14 44.61
C THR A 1101 4.86 -0.76 44.19
N TYR A 1102 3.98 0.04 43.57
CA TYR A 1102 4.19 1.48 43.35
C TYR A 1102 3.01 2.31 43.85
N ILE A 1103 3.22 3.62 43.95
CA ILE A 1103 2.16 4.62 44.12
C ILE A 1103 2.38 5.71 43.06
N ASP A 1104 1.34 6.04 42.29
CA ASP A 1104 1.42 7.06 41.23
C ASP A 1104 1.20 8.50 41.75
N GLY A 1105 1.29 9.49 40.85
CA GLY A 1105 1.11 10.91 41.16
C GLY A 1105 -0.32 11.27 41.63
N ASN A 1106 -1.31 10.45 41.30
CA ASN A 1106 -2.70 10.60 41.75
C ASN A 1106 -2.97 9.91 43.10
N GLY A 1107 -1.97 9.25 43.69
CA GLY A 1107 -2.10 8.52 44.94
C GLY A 1107 -2.64 7.11 44.80
N VAL A 1108 -2.79 6.59 43.58
CA VAL A 1108 -3.21 5.19 43.36
C VAL A 1108 -2.06 4.27 43.73
N ARG A 1109 -2.31 3.34 44.64
CA ARG A 1109 -1.37 2.27 44.99
C ARG A 1109 -1.72 1.03 44.18
N HIS A 1110 -0.73 0.42 43.52
CA HIS A 1110 -0.85 -0.86 42.84
C HIS A 1110 0.28 -1.79 43.26
N LYS A 1111 -0.07 -2.95 43.80
CA LYS A 1111 0.80 -4.04 44.19
C LYS A 1111 0.49 -5.26 43.31
N ARG A 1112 1.53 -5.87 42.72
CA ARG A 1112 1.42 -7.12 41.98
C ARG A 1112 2.34 -8.17 42.57
N HIS A 1113 1.83 -9.39 42.73
CA HIS A 1113 2.61 -10.59 43.07
C HIS A 1113 2.40 -11.65 41.98
N VAL A 1114 3.49 -12.25 41.50
CA VAL A 1114 3.49 -13.28 40.46
C VAL A 1114 4.09 -14.56 41.04
N SER A 1115 3.39 -15.67 40.87
CA SER A 1115 3.87 -17.01 41.22
C SER A 1115 3.81 -17.90 39.98
N LEU A 1116 4.93 -18.54 39.64
CA LEU A 1116 5.08 -19.44 38.50
C LEU A 1116 5.27 -20.88 39.00
N THR A 1117 4.51 -21.80 38.43
CA THR A 1117 4.58 -23.25 38.69
C THR A 1117 4.84 -24.00 37.37
N ASP A 1118 5.00 -25.32 37.43
CA ASP A 1118 5.26 -26.15 36.24
C ASP A 1118 4.03 -26.27 35.30
N THR A 1119 2.84 -25.94 35.81
CA THR A 1119 1.54 -26.10 35.10
C THR A 1119 0.73 -24.81 34.97
N GLY A 1120 1.23 -23.70 35.50
CA GLY A 1120 0.51 -22.44 35.46
C GLY A 1120 1.22 -21.26 36.11
N MET A 1121 0.63 -20.08 35.94
CA MET A 1121 1.02 -18.82 36.57
C MET A 1121 -0.17 -18.24 37.35
N LYS A 1122 0.09 -17.76 38.56
CA LYS A 1122 -0.88 -17.02 39.38
C LYS A 1122 -0.40 -15.58 39.57
N VAL A 1123 -1.28 -14.62 39.31
CA VAL A 1123 -0.99 -13.19 39.48
C VAL A 1123 -2.03 -12.58 40.42
N ARG A 1124 -1.57 -11.93 41.49
CA ARG A 1124 -2.42 -11.21 42.43
C ARG A 1124 -2.14 -9.72 42.32
N ASP A 1125 -3.14 -8.97 41.89
CA ASP A 1125 -3.16 -7.52 41.77
C ASP A 1125 -3.99 -6.90 42.90
N GLU A 1126 -3.36 -6.12 43.77
CA GLU A 1126 -4.00 -5.38 44.86
C GLU A 1126 -3.87 -3.88 44.60
N PHE A 1127 -4.98 -3.15 44.52
CA PHE A 1127 -4.95 -1.72 44.22
C PHE A 1127 -6.01 -0.92 44.96
N THR A 1128 -5.67 0.34 45.27
CA THR A 1128 -6.49 1.29 46.04
C THR A 1128 -6.27 2.72 45.56
N GLY A 1129 -7.26 3.60 45.69
CA GLY A 1129 -7.10 5.05 45.50
C GLY A 1129 -7.50 5.63 44.14
N PHE A 1130 -7.95 4.80 43.19
CA PHE A 1130 -8.55 5.26 41.93
C PHE A 1130 -10.00 5.74 42.15
N LYS A 1131 -10.55 6.52 41.22
CA LYS A 1131 -11.84 7.20 41.38
C LYS A 1131 -13.01 6.46 40.76
N ASP A 1132 -12.88 6.09 39.49
CA ASP A 1132 -14.00 5.65 38.66
C ASP A 1132 -13.88 4.17 38.31
N ARG A 1133 -12.73 3.75 37.75
CA ARG A 1133 -12.54 2.37 37.27
C ARG A 1133 -11.09 1.92 37.20
N ALA A 1134 -10.88 0.62 37.33
CA ALA A 1134 -9.61 -0.05 37.06
C ALA A 1134 -9.81 -1.14 36.01
N VAL A 1135 -8.98 -1.16 34.96
CA VAL A 1135 -9.03 -2.11 33.85
C VAL A 1135 -7.74 -2.92 33.80
N LEU A 1136 -7.82 -4.20 34.16
CA LEU A 1136 -6.74 -5.18 34.00
C LEU A 1136 -6.74 -5.72 32.57
N ARG A 1137 -5.56 -5.83 31.96
CA ARG A 1137 -5.39 -6.36 30.61
C ARG A 1137 -4.44 -7.54 30.57
N TRP A 1138 -4.81 -8.58 29.81
CA TRP A 1138 -3.95 -9.68 29.41
C TRP A 1138 -3.94 -9.82 27.89
N ARG A 1139 -2.80 -9.54 27.27
CA ARG A 1139 -2.59 -9.54 25.83
C ARG A 1139 -2.00 -10.87 25.43
N LEU A 1140 -2.76 -11.61 24.65
CA LEU A 1140 -2.53 -13.04 24.44
C LEU A 1140 -1.83 -13.28 23.12
N GLN A 1141 -1.18 -14.44 22.99
CA GLN A 1141 -0.81 -14.94 21.69
C GLN A 1141 -2.03 -15.02 20.75
N PRO A 1142 -1.86 -14.77 19.43
CA PRO A 1142 -2.88 -15.04 18.44
C PRO A 1142 -3.40 -16.48 18.52
N GLY A 1143 -4.71 -16.65 18.43
CA GLY A 1143 -5.38 -17.94 18.49
C GLY A 1143 -6.88 -17.81 18.76
N ASP A 1144 -7.58 -18.93 18.69
CA ASP A 1144 -9.04 -19.01 18.85
C ASP A 1144 -9.46 -18.96 20.32
N TRP A 1145 -9.25 -17.82 20.97
CA TRP A 1145 -9.68 -17.60 22.35
C TRP A 1145 -11.19 -17.38 22.43
N ARG A 1146 -11.82 -17.98 23.43
CA ARG A 1146 -13.24 -17.90 23.72
C ARG A 1146 -13.44 -17.64 25.19
N LEU A 1147 -14.39 -16.77 25.50
CA LEU A 1147 -14.81 -16.52 26.87
C LEU A 1147 -16.02 -17.41 27.16
N GLU A 1148 -15.82 -18.43 27.99
CA GLU A 1148 -16.83 -19.40 28.42
C GLU A 1148 -17.12 -19.15 29.90
N ASP A 1149 -18.28 -18.56 30.18
CA ASP A 1149 -18.64 -18.04 31.51
C ASP A 1149 -17.57 -17.06 32.05
N GLU A 1150 -16.86 -17.47 33.10
CA GLU A 1150 -15.84 -16.69 33.81
C GLU A 1150 -14.41 -17.07 33.39
N VAL A 1151 -14.26 -17.99 32.44
CA VAL A 1151 -12.97 -18.58 32.03
C VAL A 1151 -12.72 -18.32 30.55
N LEU A 1152 -11.56 -17.74 30.25
CA LEU A 1152 -11.09 -17.59 28.89
C LEU A 1152 -10.25 -18.82 28.49
N THR A 1153 -10.53 -19.43 27.34
CA THR A 1153 -9.80 -20.61 26.87
C THR A 1153 -9.65 -20.64 25.36
N ASN A 1154 -8.60 -21.29 24.86
CA ASN A 1154 -8.45 -21.68 23.45
C ASN A 1154 -8.30 -23.21 23.29
N GLY A 1155 -8.76 -23.98 24.28
CA GLY A 1155 -8.62 -25.44 24.35
C GLY A 1155 -7.34 -25.89 25.07
N SER A 1156 -6.17 -25.36 24.72
CA SER A 1156 -4.89 -25.72 25.34
C SER A 1156 -4.50 -24.84 26.53
N HIS A 1157 -5.04 -23.62 26.61
CA HIS A 1157 -4.79 -22.69 27.71
C HIS A 1157 -6.09 -22.25 28.35
N ARG A 1158 -6.04 -21.94 29.65
CA ARG A 1158 -7.19 -21.43 30.43
C ARG A 1158 -6.75 -20.28 31.31
N ILE A 1159 -7.51 -19.20 31.31
CA ILE A 1159 -7.30 -18.01 32.15
C ILE A 1159 -8.58 -17.72 32.91
N SER A 1160 -8.49 -17.61 34.22
CA SER A 1160 -9.60 -17.18 35.07
C SER A 1160 -9.20 -15.96 35.89
N VAL A 1161 -10.14 -15.03 36.12
CA VAL A 1161 -9.90 -13.83 36.92
C VAL A 1161 -11.00 -13.70 37.96
N ALA A 1162 -10.63 -13.74 39.24
CA ALA A 1162 -11.53 -13.58 40.38
C ALA A 1162 -11.21 -12.29 41.15
N GLY A 1163 -12.24 -11.59 41.64
CA GLY A 1163 -12.10 -10.35 42.41
C GLY A 1163 -12.60 -10.49 43.85
N SER A 1164 -11.97 -9.77 44.78
CA SER A 1164 -12.54 -9.51 46.13
C SER A 1164 -13.67 -8.47 46.09
N MET A 1165 -13.99 -7.98 44.90
CA MET A 1165 -15.01 -7.00 44.55
C MET A 1165 -15.76 -7.50 43.30
N PRO A 1166 -16.95 -6.96 43.00
CA PRO A 1166 -17.65 -7.27 41.76
C PRO A 1166 -16.83 -6.86 40.52
N ILE A 1167 -16.71 -7.80 39.57
CA ILE A 1167 -16.21 -7.53 38.22
C ILE A 1167 -17.40 -7.02 37.39
N VAL A 1168 -17.30 -5.79 36.89
CA VAL A 1168 -18.41 -5.15 36.15
C VAL A 1168 -18.35 -5.42 34.65
N ARG A 1169 -17.17 -5.75 34.13
CA ARG A 1169 -16.96 -6.10 32.72
C ARG A 1169 -15.85 -7.14 32.62
N ARG A 1170 -16.12 -8.20 31.85
CA ARG A 1170 -15.12 -9.15 31.37
C ARG A 1170 -15.37 -9.39 29.90
N GLU A 1171 -14.38 -9.07 29.07
CA GLU A 1171 -14.54 -9.20 27.62
C GLU A 1171 -13.23 -9.54 26.94
N LEU A 1172 -13.34 -10.25 25.82
CA LEU A 1172 -12.26 -10.46 24.89
C LEU A 1172 -12.37 -9.38 23.79
N VAL A 1173 -11.37 -8.51 23.71
CA VAL A 1173 -11.29 -7.44 22.71
C VAL A 1173 -10.11 -7.64 21.77
N GLN A 1174 -10.13 -6.89 20.67
CA GLN A 1174 -9.02 -6.85 19.73
C GLN A 1174 -8.04 -5.74 20.12
N GLY A 1175 -6.81 -6.13 20.47
CA GLY A 1175 -5.68 -5.21 20.63
C GLY A 1175 -4.76 -5.24 19.41
N LEU A 1176 -3.80 -4.31 19.39
CA LEU A 1176 -2.73 -4.25 18.38
C LEU A 1176 -1.36 -4.46 19.00
N GLU A 1177 -0.51 -5.23 18.34
CA GLU A 1177 0.92 -5.38 18.63
C GLU A 1177 1.77 -4.94 17.44
N SER A 1178 3.04 -4.69 17.70
CA SER A 1178 4.08 -4.35 16.74
C SER A 1178 5.33 -5.15 17.06
N ARG A 1179 5.38 -6.37 16.54
CA ARG A 1179 6.58 -7.23 16.63
C ARG A 1179 7.72 -6.71 15.76
N TYR A 1180 7.42 -6.06 14.64
CA TYR A 1180 8.36 -5.47 13.69
C TYR A 1180 8.08 -3.97 13.56
N TYR A 1181 9.11 -3.14 13.44
CA TYR A 1181 8.95 -1.69 13.30
C TYR A 1181 8.15 -1.36 12.03
N LEU A 1182 7.24 -0.39 12.12
CA LEU A 1182 6.25 0.01 11.10
C LEU A 1182 5.19 -1.05 10.77
N GLN A 1183 5.12 -2.16 11.51
CA GLN A 1183 4.07 -3.18 11.37
C GLN A 1183 3.09 -3.12 12.54
N LYS A 1184 1.79 -3.30 12.27
CA LYS A 1184 0.77 -3.57 13.28
C LYS A 1184 0.10 -4.88 12.97
N THR A 1185 -0.09 -5.72 13.97
CA THR A 1185 -0.87 -6.96 13.88
C THR A 1185 -1.86 -7.03 15.02
N GLU A 1186 -2.97 -7.70 14.77
CA GLU A 1186 -4.05 -7.87 15.74
C GLU A 1186 -3.73 -8.99 16.74
N VAL A 1187 -4.02 -8.74 18.02
CA VAL A 1187 -3.89 -9.73 19.11
C VAL A 1187 -5.13 -9.74 20.01
N PRO A 1188 -5.57 -10.92 20.49
CA PRO A 1188 -6.65 -11.00 21.47
C PRO A 1188 -6.19 -10.43 22.82
N VAL A 1189 -7.05 -9.63 23.46
CA VAL A 1189 -6.80 -9.03 24.78
C VAL A 1189 -7.99 -9.29 25.68
N LEU A 1190 -7.76 -9.92 26.83
CA LEU A 1190 -8.75 -10.00 27.90
C LEU A 1190 -8.75 -8.70 28.69
N GLU A 1191 -9.87 -7.99 28.73
CA GLU A 1191 -10.10 -6.86 29.64
C GLU A 1191 -10.99 -7.28 30.81
N VAL A 1192 -10.58 -6.91 32.02
CA VAL A 1192 -11.37 -7.09 33.25
C VAL A 1192 -11.49 -5.76 33.97
N GLU A 1193 -12.72 -5.29 34.17
CA GLU A 1193 -13.02 -3.99 34.77
C GLU A 1193 -13.68 -4.14 36.14
N VAL A 1194 -13.25 -3.30 37.08
CA VAL A 1194 -13.85 -3.13 38.41
C VAL A 1194 -14.01 -1.65 38.73
N THR A 1195 -14.97 -1.32 39.60
CA THR A 1195 -15.29 0.07 40.00
C THR A 1195 -14.94 0.38 41.46
N SER A 1196 -14.36 -0.57 42.19
CA SER A 1196 -13.92 -0.38 43.59
C SER A 1196 -12.58 -1.02 43.87
N ALA A 1197 -11.86 -0.49 44.86
CA ALA A 1197 -10.58 -1.01 45.33
C ALA A 1197 -10.67 -2.46 45.88
N GLY A 1198 -9.57 -3.19 45.84
CA GLY A 1198 -9.47 -4.56 46.34
C GLY A 1198 -8.41 -5.40 45.63
N VAL A 1199 -8.68 -6.70 45.48
CA VAL A 1199 -7.74 -7.68 44.93
C VAL A 1199 -8.34 -8.41 43.73
N LEU A 1200 -7.64 -8.40 42.59
CA LEU A 1200 -7.87 -9.31 41.47
C LEU A 1200 -6.84 -10.45 41.51
N THR A 1201 -7.28 -11.68 41.29
CA THR A 1201 -6.42 -12.86 41.18
C THR A 1201 -6.65 -13.50 39.82
N THR A 1202 -5.60 -13.53 38.99
CA THR A 1202 -5.56 -14.23 37.70
C THR A 1202 -4.88 -15.58 37.88
N GLU A 1203 -5.49 -16.65 37.37
CA GLU A 1203 -4.87 -17.98 37.24
C GLU A 1203 -4.81 -18.36 35.76
N TYR A 1204 -3.60 -18.57 35.25
CA TYR A 1204 -3.30 -18.99 33.88
C TYR A 1204 -2.78 -20.44 33.94
N HIS A 1205 -3.43 -21.36 33.22
CA HIS A 1205 -3.03 -22.76 33.07
C HIS A 1205 -2.78 -23.12 31.60
N TRP A 1206 -1.90 -24.10 31.35
CA TRP A 1206 -1.51 -24.59 30.02
C TRP A 1206 -1.40 -26.12 29.95
#